data_AF-A0A0C9TG47-F1
#
_entry.id   AF-A0A0C9TG47-F1
#
_cell.length_a   1.000
_cell.length_b   1.000
_cell.length_c   1.000
_cell.angle_alpha   90.00
_cell.angle_beta   90.00
_cell.angle_gamma   90.00
#
_symmetry.space_group_name_H-M   'P 1'
#
loop_
_entity.id
_entity.type
_entity.pdbx_description
1 polymer ?
#
loop_
_entity_poly.entity_id
_entity_poly.type
_entity_poly.pdbx_seq_one_letter_code
_entity_poly.pdbx_strand_id
1 'polypeptide(L)'
;MGNTFSLGDESKFTMLSGIAHDPIQRDIFTPLFFGARLYVPTAEDIGTPGRLAEWMDDNKVTVTHLTPAMGQLLSAQATRQISSLRNAFFVGDVLTKRDCLRLQSLAANVRIINMYGTTETQRAVSYFSIPPVSVDPTFLATQKDIMPAGEGMVDVQLLVVNRTDKTIPCAVGEVGEIYVRSGGLAEGYLDTEASAEKFVSNWFASSSPPWKDTILHPPQGLAGPESRHWKGIRDRMYRSGDLGRYLPDGRVECTGRADDQVKIRGFRIELGEIDTLMSQHPLVRENVTLVRRDKDEEKILVSYFVPLDGQTLSGFASELDDSEEADGMKSIPKYRRLIKDIREHLKKKLPSYSIPSLFVPLHRMPLNPNGKIDKPALPFPDTAHAHVARAGIKAAANGAKTRTTSPTEEKLCSMWAEVLPNAPHAIPLNESFFDLGGHSILATRLIFEIRKVFVIEAPLGLIFAQPTIGGLAAAIDALRDPDFGIARQDSNSPPATPVTVDGVQKKLAPTVVEYGQDFESLVPRLRDSYPPLPPDFDTCALTVFLTGATGYLGAFVLRDLLQRQERVKKVICLVRSSSVEKGLERLRKGSSDRGAWDEAWVTSGRLQVVTGDLGQDHFGMDENTWSLIAAEADAVLHNGALVHWVYPYEKLRSPNVMGTLTAVELASTTKQKLVIFVSSTSAIDTEHYVRLSDSLSQLSSERRGIPEDDDLEGARIGLKSGYGQSKWVSEKLLFEAGKRGLRGHIVRPGYVVGDSKTAVTNTDDFIWRMVKGCVQLGLVPDINNTVNMVPVDHVARCTSLAAVAPLPNATQSVLHVVANPLPTFNNLLSSLADYGFLTRQCEYLVWRRELEKHVMEVQDNALFPLLHFVLDDLPTSTKAPELNDSNTAALLQGHEDDC
;
A
#
# COMPACT_ATOMS: atom_id res chain seq x y z
N MET A 1 -36.34 -13.81 4.45
CA MET A 1 -35.46 -12.88 3.70
C MET A 1 -36.16 -12.30 2.48
N GLY A 2 -36.38 -13.06 1.39
CA GLY A 2 -37.03 -12.56 0.15
C GLY A 2 -38.39 -11.91 0.41
N ASN A 3 -39.35 -12.67 0.98
CA ASN A 3 -40.68 -12.14 1.32
C ASN A 3 -40.62 -11.04 2.39
N THR A 4 -39.87 -11.27 3.48
CA THR A 4 -39.79 -10.37 4.64
C THR A 4 -39.23 -8.98 4.29
N PHE A 5 -38.20 -8.92 3.45
CA PHE A 5 -37.49 -7.68 3.11
C PHE A 5 -37.71 -7.23 1.66
N SER A 6 -38.63 -7.90 0.95
CA SER A 6 -38.98 -7.62 -0.45
C SER A 6 -37.74 -7.63 -1.36
N LEU A 7 -36.96 -8.71 -1.30
CA LEU A 7 -35.78 -8.95 -2.15
C LEU A 7 -36.14 -9.88 -3.31
N GLY A 8 -35.60 -9.62 -4.49
CA GLY A 8 -35.86 -10.36 -5.73
C GLY A 8 -34.83 -10.05 -6.82
N ASP A 9 -35.10 -10.53 -8.03
CA ASP A 9 -34.27 -10.37 -9.25
C ASP A 9 -34.02 -8.91 -9.66
N GLU A 10 -34.96 -8.01 -9.40
CA GLU A 10 -34.79 -6.57 -9.64
C GLU A 10 -33.92 -5.86 -8.58
N SER A 11 -33.43 -6.57 -7.58
CA SER A 11 -32.57 -5.99 -6.54
C SER A 11 -31.16 -5.71 -7.07
N LYS A 12 -30.54 -4.63 -6.58
CA LYS A 12 -29.18 -4.21 -6.90
C LYS A 12 -28.38 -4.10 -5.61
N PHE A 13 -27.56 -5.12 -5.37
CA PHE A 13 -26.75 -5.29 -4.17
C PHE A 13 -25.38 -4.65 -4.34
N THR A 14 -24.81 -4.15 -3.25
CA THR A 14 -23.39 -3.78 -3.16
C THR A 14 -22.55 -4.93 -2.61
N MET A 15 -21.28 -4.97 -3.02
CA MET A 15 -20.24 -5.80 -2.39
C MET A 15 -19.26 -4.89 -1.63
N LEU A 16 -19.50 -4.69 -0.34
CA LEU A 16 -18.68 -3.80 0.51
C LEU A 16 -17.90 -4.55 1.59
N SER A 17 -18.23 -5.82 1.81
CA SER A 17 -17.55 -6.64 2.81
C SER A 17 -16.18 -7.10 2.31
N GLY A 18 -15.19 -7.21 3.20
CA GLY A 18 -13.90 -7.81 2.87
C GLY A 18 -13.99 -9.34 2.72
N ILE A 19 -13.19 -9.92 1.83
CA ILE A 19 -13.22 -11.36 1.50
C ILE A 19 -12.94 -12.29 2.70
N ALA A 20 -12.24 -11.80 3.72
CA ALA A 20 -11.92 -12.55 4.93
C ALA A 20 -13.06 -12.58 5.97
N HIS A 21 -14.16 -11.85 5.75
CA HIS A 21 -15.27 -11.73 6.70
C HIS A 21 -16.53 -12.41 6.17
N ASP A 22 -17.24 -13.14 7.02
CA ASP A 22 -18.44 -13.90 6.65
C ASP A 22 -19.59 -13.09 6.02
N PRO A 23 -19.77 -11.76 6.24
CA PRO A 23 -20.76 -10.98 5.49
C PRO A 23 -20.55 -11.00 3.97
N ILE A 24 -19.32 -11.22 3.46
CA ILE A 24 -19.05 -11.33 2.02
C ILE A 24 -19.89 -12.43 1.36
N GLN A 25 -20.16 -13.52 2.08
CA GLN A 25 -20.98 -14.61 1.56
C GLN A 25 -22.41 -14.13 1.27
N ARG A 26 -22.91 -13.17 2.03
CA ARG A 26 -24.22 -12.58 1.77
C ARG A 26 -24.18 -11.59 0.62
N ASP A 27 -23.14 -10.75 0.56
CA ASP A 27 -22.95 -9.83 -0.57
C ASP A 27 -22.93 -10.58 -1.90
N ILE A 28 -22.31 -11.76 -1.94
CA ILE A 28 -22.18 -12.56 -3.17
C ILE A 28 -23.37 -13.51 -3.38
N PHE A 29 -23.66 -14.40 -2.43
CA PHE A 29 -24.58 -15.51 -2.71
C PHE A 29 -26.06 -15.13 -2.61
N THR A 30 -26.42 -14.08 -1.85
CA THR A 30 -27.82 -13.62 -1.79
C THR A 30 -28.30 -13.08 -3.13
N PRO A 31 -27.59 -12.16 -3.82
CA PRO A 31 -28.02 -11.72 -5.14
C PRO A 31 -28.02 -12.87 -6.16
N LEU A 32 -27.00 -13.74 -6.16
CA LEU A 32 -26.96 -14.89 -7.06
C LEU A 32 -28.15 -15.84 -6.88
N PHE A 33 -28.59 -16.07 -5.64
CA PHE A 33 -29.76 -16.91 -5.34
C PHE A 33 -31.07 -16.31 -5.86
N PHE A 34 -31.20 -14.97 -5.83
CA PHE A 34 -32.41 -14.28 -6.29
C PHE A 34 -32.39 -13.90 -7.78
N GLY A 35 -31.30 -14.16 -8.51
CA GLY A 35 -31.14 -13.64 -9.88
C GLY A 35 -30.91 -12.12 -9.93
N ALA A 36 -30.50 -11.53 -8.81
CA ALA A 36 -30.28 -10.09 -8.64
C ALA A 36 -28.89 -9.66 -9.13
N ARG A 37 -28.66 -8.34 -9.19
CA ARG A 37 -27.38 -7.77 -9.67
C ARG A 37 -26.46 -7.43 -8.50
N LEU A 38 -25.16 -7.74 -8.66
CA LEU A 38 -24.11 -7.39 -7.71
C LEU A 38 -23.22 -6.27 -8.29
N TYR A 39 -23.09 -5.19 -7.54
CA TYR A 39 -22.26 -4.03 -7.89
C TYR A 39 -21.05 -3.96 -6.95
N VAL A 40 -19.86 -3.88 -7.53
CA VAL A 40 -18.60 -3.87 -6.80
C VAL A 40 -17.97 -2.47 -6.93
N PRO A 41 -17.97 -1.65 -5.86
CA PRO A 41 -17.34 -0.34 -5.88
C PRO A 41 -15.81 -0.48 -5.84
N THR A 42 -15.11 0.52 -6.38
CA THR A 42 -13.64 0.58 -6.30
C THR A 42 -13.18 0.98 -4.90
N ALA A 43 -11.90 0.79 -4.61
CA ALA A 43 -11.32 1.27 -3.34
C ALA A 43 -11.43 2.80 -3.17
N GLU A 44 -11.43 3.54 -4.28
CA GLU A 44 -11.58 4.99 -4.29
C GLU A 44 -13.03 5.41 -3.97
N ASP A 45 -14.02 4.69 -4.52
CA ASP A 45 -15.43 4.93 -4.23
C ASP A 45 -15.75 4.75 -2.74
N ILE A 46 -15.10 3.77 -2.08
CA ILE A 46 -15.28 3.51 -0.65
C ILE A 46 -14.48 4.49 0.22
N GLY A 47 -13.23 4.77 -0.17
CA GLY A 47 -12.26 5.51 0.65
C GLY A 47 -12.42 7.03 0.63
N THR A 48 -13.06 7.58 -0.39
CA THR A 48 -13.28 9.02 -0.55
C THR A 48 -14.60 9.44 0.11
N PRO A 49 -14.61 10.36 1.10
CA PRO A 49 -15.84 10.85 1.73
C PRO A 49 -16.86 11.34 0.70
N GLY A 50 -18.12 10.93 0.84
CA GLY A 50 -19.24 11.31 -0.04
C GLY A 50 -19.36 10.52 -1.35
N ARG A 51 -18.23 10.08 -1.95
CA ARG A 51 -18.20 9.40 -3.26
C ARG A 51 -18.99 8.10 -3.29
N LEU A 52 -19.00 7.34 -2.19
CA LEU A 52 -19.76 6.09 -2.12
C LEU A 52 -21.27 6.34 -2.28
N ALA A 53 -21.80 7.45 -1.75
CA ALA A 53 -23.21 7.81 -1.90
C ALA A 53 -23.55 8.20 -3.34
N GLU A 54 -22.65 8.90 -4.03
CA GLU A 54 -22.78 9.25 -5.46
C GLU A 54 -22.78 7.99 -6.32
N TRP A 55 -21.78 7.13 -6.13
CA TRP A 55 -21.67 5.86 -6.83
C TRP A 55 -22.91 4.99 -6.62
N MET A 56 -23.44 4.93 -5.39
CA MET A 56 -24.67 4.18 -5.09
C MET A 56 -25.90 4.75 -5.80
N ASP A 57 -26.03 6.08 -5.88
CA ASP A 57 -27.14 6.72 -6.60
C ASP A 57 -27.02 6.55 -8.13
N ASP A 58 -25.81 6.67 -8.69
CA ASP A 58 -25.57 6.52 -10.13
C ASP A 58 -25.88 5.09 -10.60
N ASN A 59 -25.50 4.09 -9.80
CA ASN A 59 -25.83 2.69 -10.06
C ASN A 59 -27.27 2.31 -9.67
N LYS A 60 -28.01 3.24 -9.06
CA LYS A 60 -29.38 3.06 -8.53
C LYS A 60 -29.47 1.85 -7.59
N VAL A 61 -28.48 1.70 -6.72
CA VAL A 61 -28.41 0.63 -5.71
C VAL A 61 -29.69 0.60 -4.89
N THR A 62 -30.22 -0.61 -4.65
CA THR A 62 -31.46 -0.82 -3.88
C THR A 62 -31.20 -1.53 -2.55
N VAL A 63 -30.11 -2.28 -2.43
CA VAL A 63 -29.75 -3.04 -1.23
C VAL A 63 -28.27 -2.89 -0.90
N THR A 64 -27.96 -2.65 0.37
CA THR A 64 -26.56 -2.59 0.85
C THR A 64 -26.40 -3.33 2.17
N HIS A 65 -25.21 -3.92 2.37
CA HIS A 65 -24.80 -4.50 3.64
C HIS A 65 -23.65 -3.69 4.21
N LEU A 66 -23.76 -3.30 5.48
CA LEU A 66 -22.84 -2.36 6.12
C LEU A 66 -22.47 -2.85 7.51
N THR A 67 -21.26 -2.55 7.94
CA THR A 67 -20.98 -2.41 9.37
C THR A 67 -21.37 -0.99 9.81
N PRO A 68 -21.63 -0.71 11.10
CA PRO A 68 -21.86 0.65 11.56
C PRO A 68 -20.76 1.63 11.11
N ALA A 69 -19.49 1.20 11.19
CA ALA A 69 -18.34 1.97 10.69
C ALA A 69 -18.40 2.25 9.17
N MET A 70 -18.79 1.25 8.36
CA MET A 70 -18.97 1.47 6.91
C MET A 70 -20.16 2.39 6.61
N GLY A 71 -21.23 2.35 7.41
CA GLY A 71 -22.33 3.31 7.32
C GLY A 71 -21.92 4.74 7.68
N GLN A 72 -20.97 4.90 8.62
CA GLN A 72 -20.37 6.20 8.90
C GLN A 72 -19.52 6.69 7.74
N LEU A 73 -18.74 5.82 7.09
CA LEU A 73 -18.00 6.17 5.86
C LEU A 73 -18.94 6.57 4.73
N LEU A 74 -19.99 5.78 4.47
CA LEU A 74 -21.02 6.10 3.48
C LEU A 74 -21.66 7.47 3.73
N SER A 75 -21.88 7.83 4.99
CA SER A 75 -22.51 9.11 5.35
C SER A 75 -21.53 10.23 5.65
N ALA A 76 -20.21 10.00 5.55
CA ALA A 76 -19.19 11.00 5.81
C ALA A 76 -19.14 11.98 4.65
N GLN A 77 -19.45 13.26 4.92
CA GLN A 77 -19.47 14.35 3.93
C GLN A 77 -20.39 14.10 2.70
N ALA A 78 -21.22 13.06 2.76
CA ALA A 78 -22.18 12.75 1.71
C ALA A 78 -23.31 13.79 1.68
N THR A 79 -23.55 14.36 0.51
CA THR A 79 -24.66 15.28 0.25
C THR A 79 -25.66 14.69 -0.74
N ARG A 80 -25.21 13.77 -1.60
CA ARG A 80 -26.03 13.09 -2.61
C ARG A 80 -27.06 12.17 -1.95
N GLN A 81 -28.30 12.28 -2.42
CA GLN A 81 -29.41 11.46 -1.97
C GLN A 81 -29.47 10.14 -2.74
N ILE A 82 -29.59 9.02 -2.03
CA ILE A 82 -29.69 7.67 -2.59
C ILE A 82 -31.15 7.23 -2.58
N SER A 83 -31.98 7.92 -3.36
CA SER A 83 -33.44 7.73 -3.38
C SER A 83 -33.87 6.32 -3.79
N SER A 84 -33.02 5.56 -4.49
CA SER A 84 -33.23 4.18 -4.91
C SER A 84 -33.04 3.16 -3.79
N LEU A 85 -32.33 3.52 -2.71
CA LEU A 85 -32.03 2.59 -1.63
C LEU A 85 -33.32 2.20 -0.89
N ARG A 86 -33.54 0.89 -0.73
CA ARG A 86 -34.75 0.32 -0.10
C ARG A 86 -34.43 -0.44 1.18
N ASN A 87 -33.30 -1.16 1.22
CA ASN A 87 -32.89 -1.91 2.40
C ASN A 87 -31.41 -1.69 2.71
N ALA A 88 -31.10 -1.34 3.96
CA ALA A 88 -29.73 -1.25 4.47
C ALA A 88 -29.57 -2.15 5.69
N PHE A 89 -28.71 -3.14 5.57
CA PHE A 89 -28.54 -4.21 6.53
C PHE A 89 -27.25 -4.01 7.34
N PHE A 90 -27.39 -3.72 8.63
CA PHE A 90 -26.27 -3.46 9.53
C PHE A 90 -25.92 -4.69 10.38
N VAL A 91 -24.64 -5.06 10.42
CA VAL A 91 -24.15 -6.16 11.25
C VAL A 91 -22.70 -5.94 11.66
N GLY A 92 -22.28 -6.63 12.72
CA GLY A 92 -20.87 -6.72 13.10
C GLY A 92 -20.47 -5.84 14.27
N ASP A 93 -21.24 -4.81 14.61
CA ASP A 93 -21.03 -4.01 15.83
C ASP A 93 -22.37 -3.39 16.30
N VAL A 94 -22.33 -2.64 17.39
CA VAL A 94 -23.47 -1.90 17.93
C VAL A 94 -23.96 -0.86 16.93
N LEU A 95 -25.23 -0.93 16.53
CA LEU A 95 -25.86 0.09 15.70
C LEU A 95 -26.51 1.16 16.57
N THR A 96 -26.17 2.43 16.34
CA THR A 96 -26.71 3.54 17.11
C THR A 96 -27.84 4.27 16.38
N LYS A 97 -28.70 4.96 17.15
CA LYS A 97 -29.73 5.87 16.63
C LYS A 97 -29.11 6.95 15.74
N ARG A 98 -27.93 7.46 16.10
CA ARG A 98 -27.20 8.49 15.32
C ARG A 98 -26.84 7.98 13.93
N ASP A 99 -26.33 6.76 13.81
CA ASP A 99 -25.98 6.15 12.52
C ASP A 99 -27.23 5.96 11.65
N CYS A 100 -28.34 5.53 12.26
CA CYS A 100 -29.62 5.37 11.57
C CYS A 100 -30.16 6.69 11.01
N LEU A 101 -30.15 7.76 11.83
CA LEU A 101 -30.61 9.09 11.42
C LEU A 101 -29.78 9.64 10.26
N ARG A 102 -28.45 9.47 10.30
CA ARG A 102 -27.55 9.91 9.21
C ARG A 102 -27.83 9.19 7.91
N LEU A 103 -28.13 7.89 7.95
CA LEU A 103 -28.48 7.17 6.72
C LEU A 103 -29.86 7.58 6.20
N GLN A 104 -30.85 7.77 7.08
CA GLN A 104 -32.19 8.23 6.68
C GLN A 104 -32.17 9.62 6.04
N SER A 105 -31.24 10.51 6.46
CA SER A 105 -31.08 11.83 5.81
C SER A 105 -30.51 11.77 4.39
N LEU A 106 -29.93 10.64 3.99
CA LEU A 106 -29.43 10.39 2.62
C LEU A 106 -30.38 9.52 1.80
N ALA A 107 -31.21 8.72 2.46
CA ALA A 107 -32.10 7.77 1.79
C ALA A 107 -33.45 7.69 2.54
N ALA A 108 -34.37 8.59 2.24
CA ALA A 108 -35.65 8.68 2.96
C ALA A 108 -36.52 7.41 2.87
N ASN A 109 -36.33 6.60 1.82
CA ASN A 109 -37.09 5.39 1.56
C ASN A 109 -36.41 4.10 2.06
N VAL A 110 -35.30 4.21 2.79
CA VAL A 110 -34.55 3.05 3.28
C VAL A 110 -35.19 2.47 4.53
N ARG A 111 -35.44 1.16 4.53
CA ARG A 111 -35.62 0.37 5.74
C ARG A 111 -34.24 0.00 6.27
N ILE A 112 -33.97 0.34 7.53
CA ILE A 112 -32.71 -0.02 8.19
C ILE A 112 -32.95 -1.30 9.00
N ILE A 113 -32.14 -2.32 8.77
CA ILE A 113 -32.27 -3.61 9.43
C ILE A 113 -31.01 -3.83 10.26
N ASN A 114 -31.11 -3.64 11.57
CA ASN A 114 -30.05 -4.07 12.48
C ASN A 114 -30.08 -5.59 12.57
N MET A 115 -28.93 -6.25 12.52
CA MET A 115 -28.87 -7.69 12.66
C MET A 115 -27.78 -8.12 13.62
N TYR A 116 -28.01 -9.26 14.23
CA TYR A 116 -27.10 -9.85 15.18
C TYR A 116 -26.77 -11.30 14.78
N GLY A 117 -25.52 -11.68 15.05
CA GLY A 117 -25.00 -13.01 14.80
C GLY A 117 -23.47 -13.04 14.90
N THR A 118 -22.95 -14.24 14.99
CA THR A 118 -21.52 -14.55 14.95
C THR A 118 -21.22 -15.47 13.77
N THR A 119 -19.95 -15.62 13.42
CA THR A 119 -19.49 -16.49 12.32
C THR A 119 -20.03 -17.92 12.46
N GLU A 120 -20.07 -18.43 13.69
CA GLU A 120 -20.53 -19.76 14.09
C GLU A 120 -22.04 -19.96 13.90
N THR A 121 -22.79 -18.88 13.83
CA THR A 121 -24.24 -18.89 13.61
C THR A 121 -24.62 -18.73 12.13
N GLN A 122 -23.61 -18.75 11.24
CA GLN A 122 -23.75 -18.59 9.79
C GLN A 122 -24.34 -17.23 9.38
N ARG A 123 -23.61 -16.17 9.75
CA ARG A 123 -23.85 -14.74 9.46
C ARG A 123 -24.74 -14.06 10.51
N ALA A 124 -25.91 -13.58 10.10
CA ALA A 124 -26.88 -12.88 10.92
C ALA A 124 -28.09 -13.78 11.15
N VAL A 125 -28.45 -13.98 12.41
CA VAL A 125 -29.50 -14.91 12.85
C VAL A 125 -30.73 -14.21 13.42
N SER A 126 -30.62 -12.93 13.75
CA SER A 126 -31.74 -12.12 14.21
C SER A 126 -31.74 -10.75 13.55
N TYR A 127 -32.86 -10.05 13.66
CA TYR A 127 -32.99 -8.70 13.14
C TYR A 127 -33.92 -7.82 13.97
N PHE A 128 -33.68 -6.52 13.87
CA PHE A 128 -34.58 -5.46 14.28
C PHE A 128 -34.75 -4.50 13.09
N SER A 129 -35.99 -4.38 12.62
CA SER A 129 -36.33 -3.54 11.48
C SER A 129 -36.77 -2.15 11.93
N ILE A 130 -36.17 -1.13 11.33
CA ILE A 130 -36.51 0.28 11.49
C ILE A 130 -37.19 0.72 10.19
N PRO A 131 -38.44 1.22 10.25
CA PRO A 131 -39.18 1.63 9.07
C PRO A 131 -38.53 2.84 8.38
N PRO A 132 -38.79 3.04 7.07
CA PRO A 132 -38.39 4.26 6.38
C PRO A 132 -38.99 5.51 7.02
N VAL A 133 -38.25 6.62 6.98
CA VAL A 133 -38.74 7.92 7.47
C VAL A 133 -39.95 8.40 6.66
N SER A 134 -40.07 7.98 5.39
CA SER A 134 -41.26 8.24 4.57
C SER A 134 -42.52 7.51 5.01
N VAL A 135 -42.41 6.50 5.89
CA VAL A 135 -43.54 5.74 6.43
C VAL A 135 -43.84 6.13 7.87
N ASP A 136 -42.82 6.18 8.73
CA ASP A 136 -42.94 6.62 10.12
C ASP A 136 -41.73 7.49 10.52
N PRO A 137 -41.87 8.82 10.46
CA PRO A 137 -40.77 9.73 10.81
C PRO A 137 -40.50 9.80 12.32
N THR A 138 -41.41 9.29 13.15
CA THR A 138 -41.32 9.38 14.62
C THR A 138 -40.74 8.14 15.28
N PHE A 139 -40.65 7.02 14.55
CA PHE A 139 -40.21 5.72 15.10
C PHE A 139 -38.89 5.79 15.87
N LEU A 140 -37.85 6.40 15.30
CA LEU A 140 -36.53 6.50 15.94
C LEU A 140 -36.53 7.42 17.16
N ALA A 141 -37.43 8.40 17.24
CA ALA A 141 -37.53 9.30 18.39
C ALA A 141 -37.91 8.52 19.66
N THR A 142 -38.71 7.46 19.53
CA THR A 142 -39.17 6.64 20.66
C THR A 142 -38.23 5.47 21.00
N GLN A 143 -37.17 5.23 20.22
CA GLN A 143 -36.21 4.17 20.51
C GLN A 143 -35.12 4.60 21.50
N LYS A 144 -34.39 3.66 22.09
CA LYS A 144 -33.13 3.94 22.80
C LYS A 144 -32.03 4.33 21.81
N ASP A 145 -30.87 4.73 22.32
CA ASP A 145 -29.72 5.10 21.48
C ASP A 145 -29.05 3.89 20.81
N ILE A 146 -29.19 2.70 21.38
CA ILE A 146 -28.65 1.45 20.82
C ILE A 146 -29.80 0.60 20.30
N MET A 147 -29.67 0.13 19.06
CA MET A 147 -30.67 -0.74 18.44
C MET A 147 -30.53 -2.18 18.99
N PRO A 148 -31.64 -2.84 19.36
CA PRO A 148 -31.59 -4.19 19.90
C PRO A 148 -31.18 -5.22 18.85
N ALA A 149 -30.73 -6.39 19.30
CA ALA A 149 -30.46 -7.54 18.44
C ALA A 149 -31.75 -8.05 17.77
N GLY A 150 -32.90 -7.79 18.40
CA GLY A 150 -34.23 -7.95 17.83
C GLY A 150 -34.78 -9.36 18.01
N GLU A 151 -35.44 -9.87 16.98
CA GLU A 151 -36.06 -11.20 16.98
C GLU A 151 -35.34 -12.16 16.03
N GLY A 152 -35.42 -13.46 16.31
CA GLY A 152 -34.83 -14.48 15.46
C GLY A 152 -35.41 -14.46 14.03
N MET A 153 -34.56 -14.82 13.06
CA MET A 153 -35.02 -15.17 11.72
C MET A 153 -35.94 -16.41 11.78
N VAL A 154 -36.54 -16.76 10.63
CA VAL A 154 -37.31 -18.01 10.49
C VAL A 154 -36.47 -19.19 10.98
N ASP A 155 -37.05 -20.00 11.88
CA ASP A 155 -36.43 -21.16 12.53
C ASP A 155 -35.17 -20.85 13.37
N VAL A 156 -35.04 -19.62 13.87
CA VAL A 156 -34.00 -19.22 14.83
C VAL A 156 -34.62 -18.79 16.16
N GLN A 157 -34.03 -19.26 17.26
CA GLN A 157 -34.34 -18.78 18.61
C GLN A 157 -33.11 -18.12 19.24
N LEU A 158 -33.30 -16.89 19.74
CA LEU A 158 -32.38 -16.25 20.67
C LEU A 158 -32.85 -16.55 22.10
N LEU A 159 -32.01 -17.24 22.86
CA LEU A 159 -32.31 -17.67 24.22
C LEU A 159 -31.40 -16.92 25.20
N VAL A 160 -31.97 -16.07 26.06
CA VAL A 160 -31.21 -15.46 27.15
C VAL A 160 -31.23 -16.42 28.35
N VAL A 161 -30.07 -17.01 28.65
CA VAL A 161 -29.91 -18.06 29.68
C VAL A 161 -29.29 -17.47 30.94
N ASN A 162 -29.80 -17.86 32.10
CA ASN A 162 -29.30 -17.38 33.39
C ASN A 162 -27.85 -17.87 33.61
N ARG A 163 -26.99 -16.97 34.13
CA ARG A 163 -25.55 -17.23 34.29
C ARG A 163 -25.21 -18.09 35.49
N THR A 164 -26.04 -18.06 36.52
CA THR A 164 -25.87 -18.85 37.75
C THR A 164 -26.48 -20.23 37.58
N ASP A 165 -27.70 -20.28 37.03
CA ASP A 165 -28.39 -21.52 36.71
C ASP A 165 -28.66 -21.62 35.20
N LYS A 166 -27.82 -22.39 34.50
CA LYS A 166 -27.90 -22.55 33.05
C LYS A 166 -29.12 -23.34 32.58
N THR A 167 -29.90 -23.92 33.50
CA THR A 167 -31.08 -24.75 33.17
C THR A 167 -32.35 -23.92 32.96
N ILE A 168 -32.31 -22.61 33.25
CA ILE A 168 -33.47 -21.71 33.12
C ILE A 168 -33.17 -20.52 32.19
N PRO A 169 -34.17 -20.05 31.42
CA PRO A 169 -34.07 -18.77 30.74
C PRO A 169 -34.24 -17.62 31.73
N CYS A 170 -33.68 -16.46 31.41
CA CYS A 170 -33.90 -15.21 32.13
C CYS A 170 -35.32 -14.68 31.94
N ALA A 171 -35.85 -13.99 32.96
CA ALA A 171 -37.09 -13.22 32.83
C ALA A 171 -36.88 -11.93 32.02
N VAL A 172 -37.98 -11.25 31.67
CA VAL A 172 -37.93 -9.93 30.99
C VAL A 172 -37.12 -8.94 31.85
N GLY A 173 -36.14 -8.29 31.23
CA GLY A 173 -35.25 -7.32 31.88
C GLY A 173 -34.01 -7.90 32.57
N GLU A 174 -33.99 -9.20 32.89
CA GLU A 174 -32.85 -9.86 33.52
C GLU A 174 -31.71 -10.10 32.53
N VAL A 175 -30.47 -9.86 32.96
CA VAL A 175 -29.28 -10.03 32.12
C VAL A 175 -28.75 -11.45 32.24
N GLY A 176 -28.71 -12.14 31.10
CA GLY A 176 -28.14 -13.47 30.94
C GLY A 176 -27.18 -13.56 29.76
N GLU A 177 -26.70 -14.76 29.46
CA GLU A 177 -25.89 -15.06 28.28
C GLU A 177 -26.80 -15.44 27.10
N ILE A 178 -26.51 -14.94 25.90
CA ILE A 178 -27.29 -15.23 24.69
C ILE A 178 -26.82 -16.56 24.11
N TYR A 179 -27.75 -17.50 23.95
CA TYR A 179 -27.59 -18.74 23.21
C TYR A 179 -28.40 -18.65 21.93
N VAL A 180 -27.86 -19.20 20.84
CA VAL A 180 -28.53 -19.23 19.54
C VAL A 180 -28.86 -20.66 19.19
N ARG A 181 -30.15 -20.97 19.03
CA ARG A 181 -30.62 -22.26 18.49
C ARG A 181 -31.08 -22.03 17.06
N SER A 182 -30.47 -22.75 16.11
CA SER A 182 -30.74 -22.60 14.68
C SER A 182 -30.36 -23.87 13.91
N GLY A 183 -31.05 -24.15 12.81
CA GLY A 183 -30.64 -25.19 11.86
C GLY A 183 -29.38 -24.83 11.07
N GLY A 184 -29.00 -23.55 11.01
CA GLY A 184 -27.83 -23.03 10.29
C GLY A 184 -26.56 -22.90 11.13
N LEU A 185 -26.48 -23.49 12.33
CA LEU A 185 -25.23 -23.44 13.11
C LEU A 185 -24.09 -24.15 12.36
N ALA A 186 -22.88 -23.59 12.46
CA ALA A 186 -21.68 -24.21 11.90
C ALA A 186 -21.47 -25.63 12.43
N GLU A 187 -20.79 -26.49 11.65
CA GLU A 187 -20.48 -27.86 12.07
C GLU A 187 -19.71 -27.87 13.40
N GLY A 188 -18.74 -26.96 13.55
CA GLY A 188 -17.90 -26.76 14.72
C GLY A 188 -16.66 -25.93 14.35
N TYR A 189 -15.74 -25.79 15.29
CA TYR A 189 -14.39 -25.32 15.03
C TYR A 189 -13.48 -26.48 14.58
N LEU A 190 -12.34 -26.14 13.97
CA LEU A 190 -11.28 -27.13 13.72
C LEU A 190 -10.71 -27.70 15.04
N ASP A 191 -10.75 -26.88 16.11
CA ASP A 191 -10.51 -27.30 17.47
C ASP A 191 -11.76 -28.00 18.05
N THR A 192 -11.61 -29.29 18.37
CA THR A 192 -12.68 -30.13 18.89
C THR A 192 -13.08 -29.79 20.33
N GLU A 193 -12.16 -29.29 21.15
CA GLU A 193 -12.44 -28.92 22.54
C GLU A 193 -13.29 -27.65 22.59
N ALA A 194 -12.87 -26.61 21.86
CA ALA A 194 -13.65 -25.40 21.69
C ALA A 194 -15.05 -25.67 21.10
N SER A 195 -15.15 -26.66 20.20
CA SER A 195 -16.42 -27.08 19.63
C SER A 195 -17.37 -27.65 20.68
N ALA A 196 -16.88 -28.53 21.55
CA ALA A 196 -17.68 -29.12 22.63
C ALA A 196 -18.12 -28.08 23.66
N GLU A 197 -17.29 -27.06 23.93
CA GLU A 197 -17.64 -25.97 24.85
C GLU A 197 -18.74 -25.04 24.29
N LYS A 198 -18.64 -24.70 23.00
CA LYS A 198 -19.48 -23.64 22.40
C LYS A 198 -20.74 -24.18 21.71
N PHE A 199 -20.73 -25.40 21.18
CA PHE A 199 -21.88 -26.02 20.50
C PHE A 199 -22.47 -27.11 21.39
N VAL A 200 -23.47 -26.74 22.18
CA VAL A 200 -24.03 -27.58 23.22
C VAL A 200 -25.39 -28.18 22.81
N SER A 201 -25.80 -29.25 23.47
CA SER A 201 -27.13 -29.82 23.26
C SER A 201 -28.22 -28.87 23.76
N ASN A 202 -29.38 -28.86 23.12
CA ASN A 202 -30.53 -28.11 23.61
C ASN A 202 -31.20 -28.80 24.81
N TRP A 203 -30.71 -28.54 26.02
CA TRP A 203 -31.28 -29.13 27.24
C TRP A 203 -32.69 -28.66 27.57
N PHE A 204 -33.15 -27.51 27.04
CA PHE A 204 -34.53 -27.02 27.21
C PHE A 204 -35.57 -27.93 26.52
N ALA A 205 -35.14 -28.73 25.54
CA ALA A 205 -36.00 -29.67 24.83
C ALA A 205 -35.69 -31.14 25.16
N SER A 206 -34.96 -31.41 26.25
CA SER A 206 -34.54 -32.78 26.64
C SER A 206 -35.70 -33.76 26.84
N SER A 207 -36.89 -33.27 27.19
CA SER A 207 -38.13 -34.06 27.34
C SER A 207 -39.03 -34.06 26.10
N SER A 208 -38.62 -33.42 25.00
CA SER A 208 -39.40 -33.37 23.76
C SER A 208 -39.27 -34.70 22.99
N PRO A 209 -40.35 -35.16 22.33
CA PRO A 209 -40.26 -36.35 21.47
C PRO A 209 -39.24 -36.12 20.34
N PRO A 210 -38.50 -37.16 19.93
CA PRO A 210 -37.51 -37.05 18.87
C PRO A 210 -38.19 -36.63 17.56
N TRP A 211 -37.51 -35.73 16.83
CA TRP A 211 -37.98 -35.26 15.54
C TRP A 211 -37.93 -36.39 14.52
N LYS A 212 -38.94 -36.46 13.65
CA LYS A 212 -38.92 -37.41 12.54
C LYS A 212 -37.93 -36.92 11.48
N ASP A 213 -36.97 -37.77 11.12
CA ASP A 213 -35.97 -37.45 10.09
C ASP A 213 -36.60 -37.46 8.69
N THR A 214 -36.96 -36.29 8.18
CA THR A 214 -37.61 -36.15 6.87
C THR A 214 -36.63 -36.22 5.70
N ILE A 215 -35.31 -36.23 5.95
CA ILE A 215 -34.29 -36.36 4.91
C ILE A 215 -33.96 -37.84 4.68
N LEU A 216 -33.77 -38.62 5.74
CA LEU A 216 -33.58 -40.08 5.64
C LEU A 216 -34.90 -40.83 5.44
N HIS A 217 -36.00 -40.33 6.01
CA HIS A 217 -37.32 -40.94 5.92
C HIS A 217 -38.37 -39.92 5.44
N PRO A 218 -38.28 -39.48 4.17
CA PRO A 218 -39.21 -38.52 3.63
C PRO A 218 -40.66 -39.04 3.72
N PRO A 219 -41.64 -38.15 3.95
CA PRO A 219 -43.03 -38.55 4.08
C PRO A 219 -43.60 -39.18 2.80
N GLN A 220 -43.00 -38.90 1.64
CA GLN A 220 -43.33 -39.50 0.35
C GLN A 220 -42.06 -39.67 -0.49
N GLY A 221 -41.91 -40.81 -1.18
CA GLY A 221 -40.78 -41.09 -2.08
C GLY A 221 -39.57 -41.76 -1.39
N LEU A 222 -38.47 -41.89 -2.13
CA LEU A 222 -37.19 -42.37 -1.64
C LEU A 222 -36.33 -41.17 -1.21
N ALA A 223 -35.41 -41.40 -0.26
CA ALA A 223 -34.45 -40.39 0.15
C ALA A 223 -33.61 -39.92 -1.04
N GLY A 224 -33.47 -38.61 -1.22
CA GLY A 224 -32.71 -38.03 -2.33
C GLY A 224 -31.19 -38.21 -2.16
N PRO A 225 -30.38 -37.90 -3.17
CA PRO A 225 -28.92 -38.05 -3.13
C PRO A 225 -28.25 -37.27 -2.00
N GLU A 226 -28.87 -36.21 -1.47
CA GLU A 226 -28.42 -35.45 -0.31
C GLU A 226 -28.39 -36.28 0.98
N SER A 227 -29.23 -37.32 1.09
CA SER A 227 -29.29 -38.21 2.27
C SER A 227 -27.98 -38.94 2.54
N ARG A 228 -27.14 -39.17 1.52
CA ARG A 228 -25.80 -39.77 1.67
C ARG A 228 -24.81 -38.90 2.44
N HIS A 229 -25.09 -37.60 2.56
CA HIS A 229 -24.27 -36.62 3.26
C HIS A 229 -24.95 -36.12 4.55
N TRP A 230 -26.19 -36.53 4.81
CA TRP A 230 -26.93 -36.16 5.99
C TRP A 230 -26.38 -36.86 7.22
N LYS A 231 -26.07 -36.08 8.27
CA LYS A 231 -25.44 -36.59 9.51
C LYS A 231 -26.42 -36.72 10.67
N GLY A 232 -27.71 -36.81 10.37
CA GLY A 232 -28.79 -36.90 11.36
C GLY A 232 -29.25 -35.54 11.91
N ILE A 233 -30.41 -35.54 12.56
CA ILE A 233 -30.98 -34.35 13.21
C ILE A 233 -30.12 -33.94 14.41
N ARG A 234 -29.78 -32.65 14.48
CA ARG A 234 -28.94 -32.07 15.54
C ARG A 234 -29.63 -30.86 16.17
N ASP A 235 -30.28 -31.07 17.32
CA ASP A 235 -30.83 -29.97 18.11
C ASP A 235 -29.75 -29.37 19.03
N ARG A 236 -29.01 -28.39 18.50
CA ARG A 236 -27.89 -27.74 19.19
C ARG A 236 -28.18 -26.26 19.45
N MET A 237 -27.55 -25.75 20.51
CA MET A 237 -27.44 -24.33 20.81
C MET A 237 -25.99 -23.89 20.70
N TYR A 238 -25.75 -22.70 20.17
CA TYR A 238 -24.45 -22.05 20.18
C TYR A 238 -24.39 -21.04 21.32
N ARG A 239 -23.39 -21.19 22.19
CA ARG A 239 -23.10 -20.29 23.30
C ARG A 239 -22.28 -19.10 22.79
N SER A 240 -22.93 -17.96 22.58
CA SER A 240 -22.30 -16.81 21.93
C SER A 240 -21.22 -16.11 22.78
N GLY A 241 -21.33 -16.18 24.11
CA GLY A 241 -20.56 -15.33 25.01
C GLY A 241 -21.10 -13.91 25.12
N ASP A 242 -22.11 -13.51 24.34
CA ASP A 242 -22.73 -12.19 24.47
C ASP A 242 -23.72 -12.16 25.63
N LEU A 243 -23.79 -11.01 26.32
CA LEU A 243 -24.80 -10.74 27.34
C LEU A 243 -26.00 -10.05 26.72
N GLY A 244 -27.19 -10.43 27.17
CA GLY A 244 -28.42 -9.80 26.73
C GLY A 244 -29.55 -9.94 27.72
N ARG A 245 -30.69 -9.33 27.38
CA ARG A 245 -31.94 -9.43 28.12
C ARG A 245 -33.13 -9.37 27.18
N TYR A 246 -34.23 -9.97 27.59
CA TYR A 246 -35.51 -9.81 26.88
C TYR A 246 -36.12 -8.45 27.18
N LEU A 247 -36.67 -7.82 26.15
CA LEU A 247 -37.55 -6.67 26.22
C LEU A 247 -38.99 -7.15 26.48
N PRO A 248 -39.91 -6.25 26.93
CA PRO A 248 -41.31 -6.61 27.19
C PRO A 248 -42.06 -7.19 25.99
N ASP A 249 -41.60 -6.91 24.78
CA ASP A 249 -42.16 -7.42 23.53
C ASP A 249 -41.53 -8.74 23.06
N GLY A 250 -40.65 -9.35 23.87
CA GLY A 250 -39.96 -10.60 23.58
C GLY A 250 -38.71 -10.47 22.72
N ARG A 251 -38.36 -9.28 22.23
CA ARG A 251 -37.11 -9.04 21.49
C ARG A 251 -35.91 -9.06 22.42
N VAL A 252 -34.73 -9.37 21.88
CA VAL A 252 -33.48 -9.42 22.65
C VAL A 252 -32.68 -8.14 22.46
N GLU A 253 -32.26 -7.55 23.57
CA GLU A 253 -31.28 -6.47 23.61
C GLU A 253 -29.91 -7.06 23.99
N CYS A 254 -28.88 -6.83 23.17
CA CYS A 254 -27.50 -7.20 23.52
C CYS A 254 -26.89 -6.09 24.36
N THR A 255 -26.45 -6.42 25.57
CA THR A 255 -25.97 -5.47 26.59
C THR A 255 -24.45 -5.51 26.76
N GLY A 256 -23.76 -6.51 26.21
CA GLY A 256 -22.31 -6.62 26.29
C GLY A 256 -21.80 -8.03 26.04
N ARG A 257 -20.66 -8.37 26.66
CA ARG A 257 -19.97 -9.66 26.53
C ARG A 257 -19.69 -10.24 27.91
N ALA A 258 -19.74 -11.56 28.02
CA ALA A 258 -19.48 -12.32 29.25
C ALA A 258 -17.99 -12.69 29.41
N ASP A 259 -17.25 -12.65 28.31
CA ASP A 259 -15.85 -13.05 28.11
C ASP A 259 -15.02 -11.91 27.47
N ASP A 260 -13.69 -12.07 27.39
CA ASP A 260 -12.75 -10.98 27.12
C ASP A 260 -12.62 -10.58 25.64
N GLN A 261 -13.23 -11.26 24.67
CA GLN A 261 -13.23 -10.77 23.28
C GLN A 261 -14.04 -9.49 23.10
N VAL A 262 -13.58 -8.67 22.16
CA VAL A 262 -14.13 -7.34 21.88
C VAL A 262 -14.30 -7.14 20.38
N LYS A 263 -15.22 -6.24 20.01
CA LYS A 263 -15.35 -5.72 18.64
C LYS A 263 -14.96 -4.25 18.61
N ILE A 264 -13.98 -3.92 17.77
CA ILE A 264 -13.48 -2.56 17.54
C ILE A 264 -13.48 -2.31 16.03
N ARG A 265 -14.23 -1.29 15.58
CA ARG A 265 -14.35 -0.94 14.15
C ARG A 265 -14.76 -2.13 13.27
N GLY A 266 -15.59 -3.02 13.80
CA GLY A 266 -16.04 -4.24 13.10
C GLY A 266 -15.05 -5.42 13.13
N PHE A 267 -13.84 -5.26 13.67
CA PHE A 267 -12.89 -6.36 13.85
C PHE A 267 -13.15 -7.10 15.16
N ARG A 268 -13.23 -8.43 15.09
CA ARG A 268 -13.24 -9.33 16.24
C ARG A 268 -11.80 -9.45 16.75
N ILE A 269 -11.57 -9.03 17.99
CA ILE A 269 -10.25 -9.05 18.63
C ILE A 269 -10.35 -9.87 19.91
N GLU A 270 -9.51 -10.89 20.02
CA GLU A 270 -9.38 -11.73 21.21
C GLU A 270 -8.30 -11.13 22.12
N LEU A 271 -8.70 -10.47 23.22
CA LEU A 271 -7.72 -9.81 24.11
C LEU A 271 -6.70 -10.81 24.69
N GLY A 272 -7.12 -12.06 24.92
CA GLY A 272 -6.24 -13.13 25.37
C GLY A 272 -5.13 -13.50 24.39
N GLU A 273 -5.32 -13.31 23.08
CA GLU A 273 -4.27 -13.53 22.07
C GLU A 273 -3.16 -12.49 22.19
N ILE A 274 -3.55 -11.23 22.39
CA ILE A 274 -2.63 -10.12 22.66
C ILE A 274 -1.85 -10.42 23.95
N ASP A 275 -2.55 -10.84 24.99
CA ASP A 275 -1.93 -11.11 26.30
C ASP A 275 -0.96 -12.30 26.26
N THR A 276 -1.32 -13.35 25.51
CA THR A 276 -0.48 -14.51 25.28
C THR A 276 0.81 -14.10 24.55
N LEU A 277 0.70 -13.31 23.49
CA LEU A 277 1.87 -12.85 22.74
C LEU A 277 2.73 -11.86 23.54
N MET A 278 2.11 -11.01 24.35
CA MET A 278 2.83 -10.15 25.28
C MET A 278 3.58 -10.95 26.34
N SER A 279 3.01 -12.05 26.86
CA SER A 279 3.68 -12.92 27.83
C SER A 279 4.87 -13.69 27.26
N GLN A 280 4.93 -13.87 25.93
CA GLN A 280 6.06 -14.49 25.24
C GLN A 280 7.24 -13.52 25.06
N HIS A 281 7.05 -12.23 25.33
CA HIS A 281 8.12 -11.25 25.23
C HIS A 281 9.13 -11.45 26.39
N PRO A 282 10.45 -11.60 26.12
CA PRO A 282 11.44 -11.97 27.14
C PRO A 282 11.55 -11.03 28.36
N LEU A 283 11.05 -9.80 28.23
CA LEU A 283 11.12 -8.75 29.24
C LEU A 283 9.76 -8.41 29.87
N VAL A 284 8.70 -9.18 29.59
CA VAL A 284 7.37 -9.00 30.18
C VAL A 284 7.11 -10.13 31.17
N ARG A 285 6.89 -9.80 32.45
CA ARG A 285 6.61 -10.75 33.53
C ARG A 285 5.13 -11.09 33.64
N GLU A 286 4.29 -10.06 33.62
CA GLU A 286 2.82 -10.16 33.69
C GLU A 286 2.22 -9.14 32.72
N ASN A 287 1.05 -9.42 32.16
CA ASN A 287 0.33 -8.47 31.33
C ASN A 287 -1.18 -8.71 31.37
N VAL A 288 -1.96 -7.68 31.02
CA VAL A 288 -3.40 -7.76 30.79
C VAL A 288 -3.83 -6.64 29.85
N THR A 289 -4.60 -6.98 28.82
CA THR A 289 -5.13 -6.02 27.85
C THR A 289 -6.61 -5.77 28.08
N LEU A 290 -7.00 -4.50 28.02
CA LEU A 290 -8.37 -4.05 28.19
C LEU A 290 -8.79 -3.09 27.08
N VAL A 291 -10.10 -3.02 26.84
CA VAL A 291 -10.68 -1.93 26.06
C VAL A 291 -11.04 -0.78 26.97
N ARG A 292 -10.61 0.42 26.60
CA ARG A 292 -11.01 1.69 27.23
C ARG A 292 -11.64 2.59 26.17
N ARG A 293 -12.45 3.56 26.60
CA ARG A 293 -12.95 4.62 25.71
C ARG A 293 -12.06 5.85 25.84
N ASP A 294 -11.75 6.50 24.73
CA ASP A 294 -11.06 7.79 24.75
C ASP A 294 -12.05 8.96 24.92
N LYS A 295 -11.55 10.20 24.80
CA LYS A 295 -12.33 11.43 25.00
C LYS A 295 -13.47 11.63 23.98
N ASP A 296 -13.41 10.93 22.85
CA ASP A 296 -14.37 11.02 21.74
C ASP A 296 -15.34 9.80 21.78
N GLU A 297 -15.36 9.05 22.89
CA GLU A 297 -16.14 7.83 23.13
C GLU A 297 -15.75 6.63 22.23
N GLU A 298 -14.59 6.69 21.57
CA GLU A 298 -14.07 5.62 20.72
C GLU A 298 -13.36 4.54 21.53
N LYS A 299 -13.56 3.26 21.17
CA LYS A 299 -12.90 2.12 21.82
C LYS A 299 -11.44 2.03 21.39
N ILE A 300 -10.52 2.02 22.35
CA ILE A 300 -9.08 1.80 22.17
C ILE A 300 -8.58 0.62 23.01
N LEU A 301 -7.50 -0.02 22.53
CA LEU A 301 -6.81 -1.09 23.25
C LEU A 301 -5.71 -0.53 24.16
N VAL A 302 -5.74 -0.91 25.43
CA VAL A 302 -4.74 -0.53 26.46
C VAL A 302 -4.18 -1.80 27.10
N SER A 303 -2.87 -2.01 27.00
CA SER A 303 -2.18 -3.14 27.64
C SER A 303 -1.40 -2.69 28.86
N TYR A 304 -1.72 -3.29 30.00
CA TYR A 304 -0.96 -3.12 31.24
C TYR A 304 0.06 -4.23 31.34
N PHE A 305 1.28 -3.94 31.76
CA PHE A 305 2.33 -4.97 31.88
C PHE A 305 3.30 -4.69 33.03
N VAL A 306 3.87 -5.76 33.58
CA VAL A 306 4.95 -5.69 34.58
C VAL A 306 6.25 -6.13 33.91
N PRO A 307 7.29 -5.30 33.85
CA PRO A 307 8.58 -5.69 33.27
C PRO A 307 9.31 -6.71 34.15
N LEU A 308 10.06 -7.62 33.53
CA LEU A 308 10.92 -8.58 34.22
C LEU A 308 12.24 -7.91 34.63
N ASP A 309 12.53 -7.89 35.94
CA ASP A 309 13.76 -7.28 36.47
C ASP A 309 14.99 -8.19 36.20
N GLY A 310 16.04 -7.66 35.55
CA GLY A 310 17.27 -8.39 35.21
C GLY A 310 18.31 -7.53 34.48
N GLN A 311 19.55 -8.03 34.31
CA GLN A 311 20.66 -7.31 33.63
C GLN A 311 20.32 -6.89 32.19
N THR A 312 19.39 -7.57 31.52
CA THR A 312 18.93 -7.24 30.18
C THR A 312 17.99 -6.03 30.15
N LEU A 313 17.27 -5.75 31.25
CA LEU A 313 16.35 -4.62 31.37
C LEU A 313 17.10 -3.27 31.40
N SER A 314 18.33 -3.24 31.91
CA SER A 314 19.16 -2.02 31.98
C SER A 314 19.55 -1.49 30.60
N GLY A 315 19.59 -2.34 29.57
CA GLY A 315 19.79 -1.90 28.17
C GLY A 315 18.59 -1.17 27.56
N PHE A 316 17.39 -1.36 28.13
CA PHE A 316 16.14 -0.77 27.66
C PHE A 316 15.58 0.33 28.57
N ALA A 317 16.04 0.44 29.82
CA ALA A 317 15.70 1.51 30.74
C ALA A 317 16.52 2.78 30.46
N SER A 318 15.89 3.96 30.50
CA SER A 318 16.62 5.25 30.40
C SER A 318 17.12 5.72 31.77
N GLU A 319 18.29 6.36 31.82
CA GLU A 319 18.86 7.06 33.00
C GLU A 319 18.09 8.36 33.33
N LEU A 320 16.85 8.24 33.77
CA LEU A 320 16.07 9.36 34.30
C LEU A 320 15.73 9.06 35.76
N ASP A 321 15.96 10.03 36.65
CA ASP A 321 15.63 9.92 38.07
C ASP A 321 14.13 9.71 38.27
N ASP A 322 13.80 8.81 39.21
CA ASP A 322 12.44 8.49 39.66
C ASP A 322 11.81 9.74 40.30
N SER A 323 11.24 10.62 39.47
CA SER A 323 10.47 11.78 39.92
C SER A 323 8.98 11.57 39.67
N GLU A 324 8.24 11.62 40.78
CA GLU A 324 6.79 11.49 40.99
C GLU A 324 6.18 10.11 40.69
N GLU A 325 6.30 9.24 41.70
CA GLU A 325 5.53 8.00 41.84
C GLU A 325 4.09 8.31 42.26
N ALA A 326 3.14 8.17 41.33
CA ALA A 326 1.72 8.18 41.64
C ALA A 326 1.14 6.76 41.51
N ASP A 327 0.48 6.31 42.58
CA ASP A 327 -0.49 5.22 42.61
C ASP A 327 -0.08 3.90 41.92
N GLY A 328 1.12 3.38 42.25
CA GLY A 328 1.55 2.02 41.86
C GLY A 328 1.97 1.84 40.39
N MET A 329 2.01 2.90 39.59
CA MET A 329 2.43 2.90 38.18
C MET A 329 3.93 3.20 38.04
N LYS A 330 4.63 2.48 37.15
CA LYS A 330 6.02 2.80 36.80
C LYS A 330 6.04 3.95 35.78
N SER A 331 7.03 4.82 35.84
CA SER A 331 7.15 5.94 34.88
C SER A 331 7.25 5.44 33.43
N ILE A 332 6.23 5.70 32.61
CA ILE A 332 6.17 5.36 31.17
C ILE A 332 7.42 5.84 30.40
N PRO A 333 7.99 7.04 30.68
CA PRO A 333 9.30 7.45 30.17
C PRO A 333 10.44 6.44 30.34
N LYS A 334 10.55 5.80 31.52
CA LYS A 334 11.62 4.83 31.84
C LYS A 334 11.58 3.60 30.94
N TYR A 335 10.39 3.16 30.54
CA TYR A 335 10.16 1.92 29.77
C TYR A 335 9.88 2.15 28.27
N ARG A 336 10.14 3.34 27.73
CA ARG A 336 9.81 3.69 26.33
C ARG A 336 10.45 2.77 25.29
N ARG A 337 11.74 2.43 25.45
CA ARG A 337 12.43 1.54 24.49
C ARG A 337 11.84 0.13 24.53
N LEU A 338 11.51 -0.35 25.73
CA LEU A 338 10.83 -1.63 25.92
C LEU A 338 9.43 -1.62 25.29
N ILE A 339 8.64 -0.55 25.46
CA ILE A 339 7.32 -0.43 24.83
C ILE A 339 7.41 -0.46 23.30
N LYS A 340 8.43 0.17 22.71
CA LYS A 340 8.67 0.12 21.26
C LYS A 340 9.00 -1.30 20.79
N ASP A 341 9.87 -1.98 21.52
CA ASP A 341 10.28 -3.36 21.23
C ASP A 341 9.10 -4.34 21.34
N ILE A 342 8.30 -4.24 22.42
CA ILE A 342 7.04 -5.00 22.59
C ILE A 342 6.09 -4.75 21.40
N ARG A 343 5.92 -3.50 20.97
CA ARG A 343 5.06 -3.17 19.83
C ARG A 343 5.57 -3.79 18.53
N GLU A 344 6.87 -3.75 18.27
CA GLU A 344 7.49 -4.39 17.09
C GLU A 344 7.39 -5.92 17.15
N HIS A 345 7.50 -6.52 18.34
CA HIS A 345 7.25 -7.94 18.55
C HIS A 345 5.81 -8.33 18.19
N LEU A 346 4.83 -7.57 18.66
CA LEU A 346 3.41 -7.80 18.34
C LEU A 346 3.13 -7.62 16.84
N LYS A 347 3.72 -6.62 16.17
CA LYS A 347 3.56 -6.38 14.70
C LYS A 347 3.96 -7.55 13.82
N LYS A 348 4.83 -8.45 14.29
CA LYS A 348 5.26 -9.63 13.52
C LYS A 348 4.21 -10.74 13.49
N LYS A 349 3.30 -10.77 14.47
CA LYS A 349 2.38 -11.90 14.70
C LYS A 349 0.89 -11.49 14.71
N LEU A 350 0.60 -10.22 15.00
CA LEU A 350 -0.75 -9.67 15.02
C LEU A 350 -1.00 -8.72 13.84
N PRO A 351 -2.22 -8.68 13.30
CA PRO A 351 -2.63 -7.66 12.37
C PRO A 351 -2.62 -6.27 13.03
N SER A 352 -2.44 -5.21 12.24
CA SER A 352 -2.25 -3.83 12.73
C SER A 352 -3.37 -3.34 13.64
N TYR A 353 -4.62 -3.76 13.41
CA TYR A 353 -5.79 -3.38 14.21
C TYR A 353 -5.85 -4.05 15.60
N SER A 354 -5.12 -5.15 15.81
CA SER A 354 -5.06 -5.86 17.10
C SER A 354 -3.91 -5.37 17.99
N ILE A 355 -3.16 -4.36 17.57
CA ILE A 355 -2.01 -3.83 18.31
C ILE A 355 -2.49 -2.77 19.31
N PRO A 356 -2.16 -2.91 20.61
CA PRO A 356 -2.53 -1.94 21.62
C PRO A 356 -2.07 -0.51 21.29
N SER A 357 -2.99 0.44 21.43
CA SER A 357 -2.72 1.85 21.20
C SER A 357 -1.93 2.47 22.36
N LEU A 358 -2.06 1.89 23.57
CA LEU A 358 -1.39 2.35 24.78
C LEU A 358 -0.81 1.17 25.57
N PHE A 359 0.39 1.37 26.13
CA PHE A 359 1.06 0.40 27.00
C PHE A 359 1.38 1.06 28.35
N VAL A 360 0.96 0.43 29.45
CA VAL A 360 1.06 0.98 30.81
C VAL A 360 1.91 0.04 31.69
N PRO A 361 3.15 0.42 32.05
CA PRO A 361 3.99 -0.38 32.92
C PRO A 361 3.58 -0.21 34.39
N LEU A 362 3.46 -1.34 35.10
CA LEU A 362 3.09 -1.40 36.52
C LEU A 362 4.24 -2.00 37.36
N HIS A 363 4.27 -1.69 38.66
CA HIS A 363 5.17 -2.38 39.60
C HIS A 363 4.73 -3.82 39.85
N ARG A 364 3.43 -4.03 39.97
CA ARG A 364 2.77 -5.32 40.15
C ARG A 364 1.34 -5.22 39.61
N MET A 365 0.75 -6.33 39.21
CA MET A 365 -0.68 -6.33 38.91
C MET A 365 -1.50 -6.15 40.20
N PRO A 366 -2.54 -5.29 40.21
CA PRO A 366 -3.48 -5.24 41.32
C PRO A 366 -4.24 -6.57 41.37
N LEU A 367 -4.31 -7.17 42.55
CA LEU A 367 -5.01 -8.45 42.76
C LEU A 367 -6.18 -8.24 43.72
N ASN A 368 -7.28 -8.93 43.46
CA ASN A 368 -8.41 -9.01 44.38
C ASN A 368 -8.09 -9.96 45.56
N PRO A 369 -8.93 -10.03 46.61
CA PRO A 369 -8.71 -10.91 47.77
C PRO A 369 -8.54 -12.41 47.44
N ASN A 370 -8.94 -12.83 46.24
CA ASN A 370 -8.80 -14.21 45.74
C ASN A 370 -7.55 -14.42 44.88
N GLY A 371 -6.64 -13.44 44.80
CA GLY A 371 -5.39 -13.54 44.04
C GLY A 371 -5.53 -13.44 42.53
N LYS A 372 -6.69 -12.99 42.00
CA LYS A 372 -6.89 -12.72 40.57
C LYS A 372 -6.69 -11.24 40.25
N ILE A 373 -6.28 -10.91 39.01
CA ILE A 373 -6.11 -9.52 38.57
C ILE A 373 -7.42 -8.73 38.73
N ASP A 374 -7.35 -7.62 39.46
CA ASP A 374 -8.47 -6.71 39.71
C ASP A 374 -8.55 -5.67 38.58
N LYS A 375 -9.24 -6.04 37.49
CA LYS A 375 -9.39 -5.21 36.27
C LYS A 375 -9.99 -3.81 36.57
N PRO A 376 -10.99 -3.65 37.48
CA PRO A 376 -11.45 -2.34 37.93
C PRO A 376 -10.40 -1.48 38.64
N ALA A 377 -9.51 -2.10 39.42
CA ALA A 377 -8.45 -1.40 40.16
C ALA A 377 -7.24 -1.02 39.29
N LEU A 378 -7.21 -1.41 38.02
CA LEU A 378 -6.17 -0.97 37.09
C LEU A 378 -6.31 0.52 36.83
N PRO A 379 -5.22 1.30 37.01
CA PRO A 379 -5.29 2.75 36.91
C PRO A 379 -5.77 3.15 35.52
N PHE A 380 -6.76 4.04 35.49
CA PHE A 380 -7.07 4.75 34.26
C PHE A 380 -5.97 5.79 34.06
N PRO A 381 -5.24 5.79 32.94
CA PRO A 381 -4.31 6.86 32.66
C PRO A 381 -5.15 8.11 32.45
N ASP A 382 -5.30 8.92 33.50
CA ASP A 382 -6.06 10.16 33.49
C ASP A 382 -5.64 11.00 32.27
N THR A 383 -6.52 11.82 31.71
CA THR A 383 -6.24 12.54 30.45
C THR A 383 -4.91 13.30 30.48
N ALA A 384 -4.45 13.73 31.66
CA ALA A 384 -3.11 14.24 31.94
C ALA A 384 -1.98 13.18 31.90
N HIS A 385 -2.17 11.98 32.45
CA HIS A 385 -1.21 10.86 32.42
C HIS A 385 -1.20 10.07 31.11
N ALA A 386 -2.32 9.92 30.40
CA ALA A 386 -2.35 9.50 29.00
C ALA A 386 -1.72 10.57 28.09
N HIS A 387 -1.89 11.84 28.44
CA HIS A 387 -1.10 12.92 27.86
C HIS A 387 0.37 12.81 28.25
N VAL A 388 0.79 12.41 29.45
CA VAL A 388 2.21 12.19 29.87
C VAL A 388 2.76 10.85 29.38
N ALA A 389 1.93 9.89 28.97
CA ALA A 389 2.35 8.70 28.25
C ALA A 389 2.63 9.03 26.78
N ARG A 390 1.69 9.75 26.14
CA ARG A 390 1.85 10.37 24.81
C ARG A 390 2.85 11.54 24.82
N ALA A 391 3.09 12.19 25.95
CA ALA A 391 4.01 13.32 26.15
C ALA A 391 5.31 12.92 26.81
N GLY A 392 5.43 11.73 27.36
CA GLY A 392 6.71 11.11 27.62
C GLY A 392 7.39 10.86 26.29
N ILE A 393 6.62 10.43 25.28
CA ILE A 393 7.08 10.40 23.88
C ILE A 393 7.47 11.83 23.42
N LYS A 394 6.81 12.89 23.95
CA LYS A 394 7.23 14.30 23.80
C LYS A 394 8.48 14.69 24.64
N ALA A 395 8.82 14.01 25.74
CA ALA A 395 9.91 14.41 26.66
C ALA A 395 11.28 13.81 26.30
N ALA A 396 11.34 12.59 25.74
CA ALA A 396 12.61 12.04 25.23
C ALA A 396 13.07 12.69 23.91
N ALA A 397 12.22 13.50 23.28
CA ALA A 397 12.62 14.44 22.23
C ALA A 397 13.07 15.82 22.80
N ASN A 398 12.77 16.11 24.07
CA ASN A 398 13.04 17.39 24.74
C ASN A 398 14.21 17.33 25.74
N GLY A 399 15.13 16.38 25.58
CA GLY A 399 16.51 16.57 26.06
C GLY A 399 17.21 17.75 25.38
N ALA A 400 16.64 18.26 24.27
CA ALA A 400 16.92 19.58 23.76
C ALA A 400 15.84 20.56 24.27
N LYS A 401 16.29 21.60 24.97
CA LYS A 401 15.56 22.80 25.43
C LYS A 401 14.26 23.08 24.67
N THR A 402 13.20 23.40 25.41
CA THR A 402 11.91 23.95 24.96
C THR A 402 12.03 24.77 23.67
N ARG A 403 11.79 24.12 22.53
CA ARG A 403 11.69 24.79 21.25
C ARG A 403 10.25 25.25 21.10
N THR A 404 10.03 26.55 21.20
CA THR A 404 8.81 27.20 20.72
C THR A 404 8.59 26.82 19.26
N THR A 405 7.37 26.42 18.90
CA THR A 405 6.99 26.12 17.52
C THR A 405 7.35 27.29 16.62
N SER A 406 8.04 27.03 15.51
CA SER A 406 8.36 28.11 14.58
C SER A 406 7.09 28.58 13.87
N PRO A 407 7.04 29.84 13.38
CA PRO A 407 5.91 30.31 12.57
C PRO A 407 5.62 29.44 11.34
N THR A 408 6.65 28.76 10.82
CA THR A 408 6.54 27.81 9.71
C THR A 408 5.86 26.51 10.15
N GLU A 409 6.15 26.03 11.36
CA GLU A 409 5.52 24.83 11.93
C GLU A 409 4.03 25.04 12.23
N GLU A 410 3.65 26.21 12.74
CA GLU A 410 2.25 26.52 13.04
C GLU A 410 1.39 26.57 11.76
N LYS A 411 1.93 27.16 10.70
CA LYS A 411 1.29 27.16 9.38
C LYS A 411 1.21 25.77 8.78
N LEU A 412 2.28 24.97 8.90
CA LEU A 412 2.28 23.56 8.46
C LEU A 412 1.24 22.72 9.22
N CYS A 413 1.14 22.87 10.55
CA CYS A 413 0.11 22.22 11.34
C CYS A 413 -1.30 22.57 10.85
N SER A 414 -1.53 23.85 10.50
CA SER A 414 -2.82 24.30 9.97
C SER A 414 -3.13 23.67 8.61
N MET A 415 -2.16 23.68 7.69
CA MET A 415 -2.32 23.06 6.37
C MET A 415 -2.50 21.54 6.46
N TRP A 416 -1.78 20.85 7.33
CA TRP A 416 -1.97 19.42 7.54
C TRP A 416 -3.35 19.12 8.13
N ALA A 417 -3.87 19.99 9.00
CA ALA A 417 -5.21 19.83 9.57
C ALA A 417 -6.32 19.97 8.52
N GLU A 418 -6.09 20.82 7.51
CA GLU A 418 -7.02 20.99 6.39
C GLU A 418 -6.92 19.86 5.36
N VAL A 419 -5.71 19.33 5.14
CA VAL A 419 -5.46 18.30 4.10
C VAL A 419 -5.72 16.88 4.61
N LEU A 420 -5.43 16.56 5.87
CA LEU A 420 -5.62 15.22 6.42
C LEU A 420 -7.10 15.02 6.84
N PRO A 421 -7.79 13.99 6.30
CA PRO A 421 -9.22 13.78 6.53
C PRO A 421 -9.58 13.45 8.00
N ASN A 422 -8.60 13.04 8.83
CA ASN A 422 -8.76 12.75 10.26
C ASN A 422 -7.58 13.32 11.07
N ALA A 423 -7.20 14.58 10.81
CA ALA A 423 -6.09 15.20 11.53
C ALA A 423 -6.36 15.27 13.05
N PRO A 424 -5.40 14.86 13.91
CA PRO A 424 -5.54 15.06 15.34
C PRO A 424 -5.60 16.55 15.68
N HIS A 425 -6.35 16.90 16.74
CA HIS A 425 -6.58 18.30 17.17
C HIS A 425 -5.28 19.09 17.46
N ALA A 426 -4.16 18.40 17.68
CA ALA A 426 -2.82 18.97 17.64
C ALA A 426 -1.91 17.98 16.91
N ILE A 427 -1.36 18.41 15.76
CA ILE A 427 -0.54 17.55 14.91
C ILE A 427 0.90 17.49 15.47
N PRO A 428 1.41 16.31 15.84
CA PRO A 428 2.73 16.23 16.44
C PRO A 428 3.84 16.52 15.42
N LEU A 429 4.82 17.34 15.81
CA LEU A 429 5.86 17.81 14.89
C LEU A 429 6.73 16.68 14.29
N ASN A 430 6.83 15.56 15.00
CA ASN A 430 7.69 14.42 14.63
C ASN A 430 6.89 13.20 14.13
N GLU A 431 5.57 13.32 13.98
CA GLU A 431 4.74 12.23 13.47
C GLU A 431 4.68 12.27 11.94
N SER A 432 4.72 11.09 11.33
CA SER A 432 4.72 10.95 9.88
C SER A 432 3.35 11.32 9.31
N PHE A 433 3.33 12.14 8.26
CA PHE A 433 2.16 12.46 7.45
C PHE A 433 1.38 11.21 7.04
N PHE A 434 2.10 10.13 6.70
CA PHE A 434 1.52 8.87 6.25
C PHE A 434 0.93 8.04 7.38
N ASP A 435 1.49 8.15 8.59
CA ASP A 435 0.96 7.45 9.77
C ASP A 435 -0.34 8.11 10.26
N LEU A 436 -0.53 9.40 9.97
CA LEU A 436 -1.75 10.17 10.23
C LEU A 436 -2.83 9.99 9.15
N GLY A 437 -2.68 9.02 8.25
CA GLY A 437 -3.64 8.74 7.18
C GLY A 437 -3.42 9.54 5.90
N GLY A 438 -2.30 10.25 5.78
CA GLY A 438 -1.85 10.85 4.54
C GLY A 438 -1.46 9.80 3.50
N HIS A 439 -1.72 10.08 2.24
CA HIS A 439 -1.29 9.26 1.09
C HIS A 439 -0.77 10.16 -0.03
N SER A 440 -0.25 9.57 -1.12
CA SER A 440 0.48 10.32 -2.14
C SER A 440 -0.30 11.49 -2.76
N ILE A 441 -1.62 11.34 -2.96
CA ILE A 441 -2.49 12.42 -3.46
C ILE A 441 -2.60 13.57 -2.45
N LEU A 442 -2.78 13.27 -1.16
CA LEU A 442 -2.83 14.28 -0.09
C LEU A 442 -1.46 14.94 0.13
N ALA A 443 -0.36 14.19 0.00
CA ALA A 443 0.98 14.74 0.04
C ALA A 443 1.21 15.72 -1.11
N THR A 444 0.79 15.37 -2.33
CA THR A 444 0.84 16.30 -3.47
C THR A 444 -0.05 17.52 -3.24
N ARG A 445 -1.26 17.36 -2.70
CA ARG A 445 -2.12 18.50 -2.34
C ARG A 445 -1.46 19.43 -1.32
N LEU A 446 -0.87 18.85 -0.29
CA LEU A 446 -0.17 19.57 0.76
C LEU A 446 1.05 20.35 0.23
N ILE A 447 1.80 19.81 -0.74
CA ILE A 447 2.94 20.54 -1.32
C ILE A 447 2.50 21.83 -2.02
N PHE A 448 1.30 21.85 -2.59
CA PHE A 448 0.75 23.05 -3.22
C PHE A 448 0.40 24.13 -2.23
N GLU A 449 -0.30 23.74 -1.17
CA GLU A 449 -0.62 24.69 -0.11
C GLU A 449 0.67 25.22 0.51
N ILE A 450 1.71 24.38 0.67
CA ILE A 450 3.03 24.83 1.10
C ILE A 450 3.63 25.86 0.12
N ARG A 451 3.70 25.57 -1.18
CA ARG A 451 4.23 26.49 -2.20
C ARG A 451 3.49 27.82 -2.21
N LYS A 452 2.16 27.77 -2.11
CA LYS A 452 1.26 28.93 -2.11
C LYS A 452 1.38 29.77 -0.83
N VAL A 453 1.36 29.14 0.34
CA VAL A 453 1.35 29.82 1.66
C VAL A 453 2.72 30.37 2.01
N PHE A 454 3.80 29.69 1.62
CA PHE A 454 5.17 30.10 1.94
C PHE A 454 5.92 30.79 0.80
N VAL A 455 5.37 30.80 -0.42
CA VAL A 455 5.96 31.43 -1.61
C VAL A 455 7.37 30.89 -1.87
N ILE A 456 7.49 29.57 -1.94
CA ILE A 456 8.74 28.85 -2.19
C ILE A 456 8.58 27.79 -3.28
N GLU A 457 9.70 27.40 -3.90
CA GLU A 457 9.76 26.22 -4.76
C GLU A 457 10.12 24.97 -3.94
N ALA A 458 9.11 24.35 -3.31
CA ALA A 458 9.29 23.12 -2.53
C ALA A 458 9.20 21.87 -3.45
N PRO A 459 10.23 21.01 -3.57
CA PRO A 459 10.17 19.84 -4.45
C PRO A 459 9.10 18.82 -4.04
N LEU A 460 8.51 18.12 -4.99
CA LEU A 460 7.36 17.22 -4.76
C LEU A 460 7.64 16.04 -3.83
N GLY A 461 8.87 15.53 -3.86
CA GLY A 461 9.34 14.48 -2.95
C GLY A 461 9.57 14.96 -1.52
N LEU A 462 9.45 16.27 -1.23
CA LEU A 462 9.84 16.83 0.06
C LEU A 462 9.06 16.21 1.23
N ILE A 463 7.76 15.96 1.06
CA ILE A 463 6.94 15.33 2.10
C ILE A 463 7.30 13.85 2.28
N PHE A 464 7.85 13.18 1.26
CA PHE A 464 8.31 11.80 1.40
C PHE A 464 9.69 11.72 2.04
N ALA A 465 10.57 12.68 1.72
CA ALA A 465 11.90 12.79 2.31
C ALA A 465 11.84 13.29 3.76
N GLN A 466 10.95 14.23 4.04
CA GLN A 466 10.71 14.84 5.35
C GLN A 466 9.25 14.64 5.75
N PRO A 467 8.84 13.42 6.14
CA PRO A 467 7.43 13.11 6.37
C PRO A 467 6.88 13.70 7.66
N THR A 468 7.61 14.53 8.39
CA THR A 468 7.18 15.12 9.67
C THR A 468 7.11 16.64 9.55
N ILE A 469 6.26 17.30 10.34
CA ILE A 469 6.15 18.77 10.32
C ILE A 469 7.48 19.43 10.66
N GLY A 470 8.25 18.90 11.62
CA GLY A 470 9.55 19.44 11.99
C GLY A 470 10.58 19.30 10.86
N GLY A 471 10.57 18.16 10.15
CA GLY A 471 11.43 17.96 8.97
C GLY A 471 11.04 18.89 7.81
N LEU A 472 9.74 19.04 7.54
CA LEU A 472 9.22 19.94 6.51
C LEU A 472 9.48 21.40 6.84
N ALA A 473 9.28 21.82 8.09
CA ALA A 473 9.52 23.19 8.50
C ALA A 473 10.99 23.59 8.33
N ALA A 474 11.92 22.73 8.76
CA ALA A 474 13.35 22.96 8.58
C ALA A 474 13.73 23.07 7.10
N ALA A 475 13.16 22.22 6.24
CA ALA A 475 13.41 22.28 4.80
C ALA A 475 12.78 23.52 4.14
N ILE A 476 11.58 23.93 4.58
CA ILE A 476 10.92 25.16 4.11
C ILE A 476 11.72 26.38 4.54
N ASP A 477 12.16 26.46 5.79
CA ASP A 477 12.95 27.58 6.28
C ASP A 477 14.29 27.68 5.54
N ALA A 478 14.93 26.55 5.23
CA ALA A 478 16.12 26.50 4.38
C ALA A 478 15.85 26.97 2.93
N LEU A 479 14.66 26.72 2.39
CA LEU A 479 14.25 27.20 1.05
C LEU A 479 13.82 28.68 1.04
N ARG A 480 13.51 29.27 2.21
CA ARG A 480 13.07 30.67 2.36
C ARG A 480 14.22 31.65 2.56
N ASP A 481 15.41 31.19 2.91
CA ASP A 481 16.57 32.04 3.18
C ASP A 481 17.37 32.29 1.88
N PRO A 482 17.29 33.48 1.25
CA PRO A 482 17.85 33.70 -0.10
C PRO A 482 19.32 34.14 -0.11
N ASP A 483 20.04 34.17 1.03
CA ASP A 483 21.30 34.91 1.14
C ASP A 483 22.52 34.10 1.63
N PHE A 484 23.48 34.00 0.71
CA PHE A 484 24.93 33.76 0.84
C PHE A 484 25.51 32.33 0.83
N GLY A 485 25.88 31.92 -0.40
CA GLY A 485 27.22 31.41 -0.63
C GLY A 485 28.29 32.47 -0.35
N ILE A 486 28.71 32.63 0.90
CA ILE A 486 30.05 33.14 1.30
C ILE A 486 30.48 32.34 2.54
N ALA A 487 31.62 31.66 2.41
CA ALA A 487 32.28 30.96 3.50
C ALA A 487 32.57 31.90 4.68
N ARG A 488 32.12 31.54 5.89
CA ARG A 488 32.72 32.05 7.13
C ARG A 488 33.93 31.18 7.47
N GLN A 489 35.09 31.60 6.96
CA GLN A 489 36.36 31.35 7.64
C GLN A 489 36.41 32.26 8.87
N ASP A 490 36.26 31.68 10.05
CA ASP A 490 36.78 32.31 11.26
C ASP A 490 38.14 31.68 11.59
N SER A 491 39.17 32.39 11.15
CA SER A 491 40.57 32.20 11.48
C SER A 491 40.86 32.77 12.88
N ASN A 492 41.06 31.90 13.88
CA ASN A 492 42.12 32.04 14.90
C ASN A 492 42.00 30.95 15.98
N SER A 493 42.73 29.85 15.78
CA SER A 493 43.41 29.04 16.82
C SER A 493 44.36 28.04 16.12
N PRO A 494 45.63 27.87 16.55
CA PRO A 494 46.58 26.97 15.88
C PRO A 494 46.33 25.48 16.23
N PRO A 495 46.93 24.53 15.48
CA PRO A 495 46.54 23.13 15.49
C PRO A 495 47.11 22.38 16.69
N ALA A 496 46.29 21.55 17.34
CA ALA A 496 46.75 20.50 18.24
C ALA A 496 46.37 19.13 17.65
N THR A 497 47.39 18.31 17.45
CA THR A 497 47.36 16.90 17.03
C THR A 497 46.53 16.00 17.95
N PRO A 498 46.05 14.84 17.45
CA PRO A 498 45.01 14.05 18.06
C PRO A 498 45.53 13.20 19.22
N VAL A 499 44.76 13.11 20.29
CA VAL A 499 44.87 12.04 21.30
C VAL A 499 43.58 11.24 21.29
N THR A 500 43.72 9.98 20.91
CA THR A 500 42.73 8.92 20.91
C THR A 500 42.18 8.65 22.31
N VAL A 501 40.86 8.62 22.45
CA VAL A 501 40.18 7.86 23.50
C VAL A 501 39.06 7.07 22.83
N ASP A 502 39.27 5.76 22.78
CA ASP A 502 38.31 4.77 22.32
C ASP A 502 37.04 4.76 23.18
N GLY A 503 35.90 4.52 22.52
CA GLY A 503 34.80 3.79 23.14
C GLY A 503 33.55 4.58 23.56
N VAL A 504 32.93 5.36 22.67
CA VAL A 504 31.47 5.62 22.73
C VAL A 504 30.93 5.71 21.29
N GLN A 505 30.26 4.66 20.83
CA GLN A 505 29.52 4.66 19.56
C GLN A 505 28.35 5.65 19.64
N LYS A 506 28.50 6.79 18.96
CA LYS A 506 27.45 7.76 18.67
C LYS A 506 26.32 7.05 17.91
N LYS A 507 25.17 6.81 18.53
CA LYS A 507 23.97 6.34 17.82
C LYS A 507 23.46 7.50 16.95
N LEU A 508 23.77 7.43 15.66
CA LEU A 508 23.32 8.35 14.63
C LEU A 508 21.78 8.29 14.49
N ALA A 509 21.19 9.45 14.19
CA ALA A 509 19.90 9.57 13.51
C ALA A 509 19.89 8.67 12.25
N PRO A 510 18.73 8.24 11.71
CA PRO A 510 18.74 7.46 10.47
C PRO A 510 19.45 8.27 9.40
N THR A 511 20.64 7.82 9.01
CA THR A 511 21.45 8.42 7.96
C THR A 511 20.66 8.30 6.67
N VAL A 512 20.26 9.44 6.11
CA VAL A 512 19.90 9.55 4.69
C VAL A 512 21.04 8.89 3.92
N VAL A 513 20.76 7.81 3.21
CA VAL A 513 21.78 7.11 2.45
C VAL A 513 22.00 7.93 1.19
N GLU A 514 23.02 8.78 1.18
CA GLU A 514 23.44 9.45 -0.04
C GLU A 514 23.83 8.39 -1.07
N TYR A 515 23.13 8.35 -2.21
CA TYR A 515 23.30 7.33 -3.23
C TYR A 515 24.74 7.27 -3.79
N GLY A 516 25.44 8.42 -3.83
CA GLY A 516 26.86 8.49 -4.16
C GLY A 516 27.75 7.73 -3.16
N GLN A 517 27.44 7.79 -1.86
CA GLN A 517 28.16 7.04 -0.82
C GLN A 517 27.77 5.56 -0.83
N ASP A 518 26.51 5.25 -1.14
CA ASP A 518 26.05 3.87 -1.26
C ASP A 518 26.79 3.14 -2.39
N PHE A 519 27.00 3.79 -3.53
CA PHE A 519 27.88 3.27 -4.60
C PHE A 519 29.24 2.84 -4.04
N GLU A 520 29.96 3.73 -3.36
CA GLU A 520 31.28 3.43 -2.77
C GLU A 520 31.21 2.24 -1.81
N SER A 521 30.15 2.15 -1.01
CA SER A 521 29.95 1.04 -0.07
C SER A 521 29.66 -0.31 -0.75
N LEU A 522 29.16 -0.29 -1.99
CA LEU A 522 28.77 -1.46 -2.76
C LEU A 522 29.87 -1.95 -3.71
N VAL A 523 30.83 -1.09 -4.07
CA VAL A 523 32.00 -1.46 -4.89
C VAL A 523 32.72 -2.73 -4.39
N PRO A 524 32.94 -2.93 -3.08
CA PRO A 524 33.58 -4.16 -2.57
C PRO A 524 32.78 -5.45 -2.79
N ARG A 525 31.50 -5.38 -3.15
CA ARG A 525 30.68 -6.56 -3.48
C ARG A 525 30.93 -7.09 -4.89
N LEU A 526 31.54 -6.30 -5.77
CA LEU A 526 31.92 -6.73 -7.11
C LEU A 526 33.16 -7.64 -7.05
N ARG A 527 33.28 -8.57 -7.99
CA ARG A 527 34.50 -9.40 -8.11
C ARG A 527 35.70 -8.54 -8.46
N ASP A 528 36.90 -8.98 -8.10
CA ASP A 528 38.15 -8.28 -8.43
C ASP A 528 38.46 -8.29 -9.94
N SER A 529 38.06 -9.35 -10.63
CA SER A 529 38.17 -9.48 -12.09
C SER A 529 37.08 -10.39 -12.66
N TYR A 530 36.78 -10.21 -13.94
CA TYR A 530 35.85 -11.04 -14.70
C TYR A 530 36.55 -11.68 -15.91
N PRO A 531 36.37 -13.00 -16.14
CA PRO A 531 36.99 -13.72 -17.26
C PRO A 531 36.33 -13.32 -18.59
N PRO A 532 37.00 -13.38 -19.75
CA PRO A 532 36.38 -13.00 -21.03
C PRO A 532 35.13 -13.83 -21.36
N LEU A 533 34.29 -13.32 -22.26
CA LEU A 533 33.17 -14.09 -22.81
C LEU A 533 33.64 -15.41 -23.44
N PRO A 534 32.80 -16.46 -23.44
CA PRO A 534 33.09 -17.70 -24.12
C PRO A 534 33.54 -17.48 -25.58
N PRO A 535 34.59 -18.17 -26.08
CA PRO A 535 35.10 -17.97 -27.44
C PRO A 535 34.08 -18.20 -28.56
N ASP A 536 33.04 -18.99 -28.28
CA ASP A 536 31.97 -19.33 -29.21
C ASP A 536 30.79 -18.35 -29.16
N PHE A 537 30.81 -17.34 -28.28
CA PHE A 537 29.70 -16.40 -28.07
C PHE A 537 29.17 -15.77 -29.36
N ASP A 538 30.06 -15.37 -30.27
CA ASP A 538 29.71 -14.72 -31.54
C ASP A 538 29.10 -15.71 -32.57
N THR A 539 29.22 -17.02 -32.34
CA THR A 539 28.84 -18.06 -33.30
C THR A 539 27.73 -18.99 -32.82
N CYS A 540 27.54 -19.14 -31.50
CA CYS A 540 26.55 -20.06 -30.94
C CYS A 540 25.13 -19.44 -30.98
N ALA A 541 24.07 -20.24 -30.84
CA ALA A 541 22.73 -19.69 -30.63
C ALA A 541 22.52 -19.39 -29.13
N LEU A 542 22.17 -18.15 -28.79
CA LEU A 542 22.17 -17.66 -27.41
C LEU A 542 20.91 -18.02 -26.63
N THR A 543 21.09 -18.31 -25.35
CA THR A 543 20.02 -18.27 -24.35
C THR A 543 20.09 -16.95 -23.58
N VAL A 544 19.03 -16.16 -23.63
CA VAL A 544 18.97 -14.85 -22.96
C VAL A 544 18.15 -14.93 -21.68
N PHE A 545 18.72 -14.56 -20.54
CA PHE A 545 17.97 -14.36 -19.30
C PHE A 545 17.43 -12.94 -19.25
N LEU A 546 16.11 -12.78 -19.22
CA LEU A 546 15.42 -11.50 -19.27
C LEU A 546 14.69 -11.20 -17.96
N THR A 547 15.05 -10.10 -17.30
CA THR A 547 14.25 -9.54 -16.20
C THR A 547 13.29 -8.47 -16.71
N GLY A 548 12.14 -8.31 -16.03
CA GLY A 548 11.20 -7.24 -16.38
C GLY A 548 10.37 -7.48 -17.64
N ALA A 549 10.29 -8.71 -18.16
CA ALA A 549 9.53 -9.07 -19.36
C ALA A 549 8.02 -8.74 -19.28
N THR A 550 7.46 -8.64 -18.07
CA THR A 550 6.04 -8.25 -17.87
C THR A 550 5.80 -6.74 -17.99
N GLY A 551 6.86 -5.93 -17.90
CA GLY A 551 6.79 -4.48 -18.05
C GLY A 551 6.46 -4.06 -19.48
N TYR A 552 6.17 -2.77 -19.68
CA TYR A 552 5.80 -2.24 -20.99
C TYR A 552 6.92 -2.46 -22.04
N LEU A 553 8.11 -1.88 -21.84
CA LEU A 553 9.27 -2.12 -22.71
C LEU A 553 9.67 -3.62 -22.77
N GLY A 554 9.58 -4.32 -21.65
CA GLY A 554 9.98 -5.72 -21.55
C GLY A 554 9.21 -6.66 -22.48
N ALA A 555 7.94 -6.38 -22.75
CA ALA A 555 7.14 -7.15 -23.70
C ALA A 555 7.65 -7.00 -25.15
N PHE A 556 8.07 -5.80 -25.54
CA PHE A 556 8.62 -5.53 -26.87
C PHE A 556 10.03 -6.08 -27.03
N VAL A 557 10.86 -6.01 -25.97
CA VAL A 557 12.18 -6.65 -25.93
C VAL A 557 12.04 -8.16 -26.08
N LEU A 558 11.10 -8.78 -25.37
CA LEU A 558 10.82 -10.21 -25.50
C LEU A 558 10.44 -10.60 -26.93
N ARG A 559 9.54 -9.80 -27.55
CA ARG A 559 9.13 -9.98 -28.95
C ARG A 559 10.33 -9.90 -29.91
N ASP A 560 11.14 -8.85 -29.81
CA ASP A 560 12.27 -8.62 -30.73
C ASP A 560 13.32 -9.73 -30.58
N LEU A 561 13.67 -10.13 -29.35
CA LEU A 561 14.57 -11.27 -29.10
C LEU A 561 14.05 -12.57 -29.74
N LEU A 562 12.78 -12.90 -29.55
CA LEU A 562 12.21 -14.17 -30.05
C LEU A 562 12.00 -14.16 -31.57
N GLN A 563 11.89 -13.00 -32.21
CA GLN A 563 11.87 -12.86 -33.67
C GLN A 563 13.23 -13.19 -34.31
N ARG A 564 14.34 -13.06 -33.58
CA ARG A 564 15.70 -13.34 -34.08
C ARG A 564 16.05 -14.83 -34.01
N GLN A 565 15.35 -15.65 -34.81
CA GLN A 565 15.43 -17.12 -34.74
C GLN A 565 16.83 -17.68 -35.01
N GLU A 566 17.63 -17.00 -35.84
CA GLU A 566 18.97 -17.46 -36.22
C GLU A 566 19.99 -17.30 -35.09
N ARG A 567 19.75 -16.36 -34.18
CA ARG A 567 20.72 -15.96 -33.14
C ARG A 567 20.25 -16.27 -31.72
N VAL A 568 18.94 -16.25 -31.47
CA VAL A 568 18.36 -16.51 -30.14
C VAL A 568 17.75 -17.90 -30.10
N LYS A 569 18.35 -18.79 -29.35
CA LYS A 569 17.83 -20.14 -29.09
C LYS A 569 16.58 -20.08 -28.21
N LYS A 570 16.66 -19.42 -27.06
CA LYS A 570 15.62 -19.39 -26.03
C LYS A 570 15.71 -18.11 -25.20
N VAL A 571 14.59 -17.64 -24.65
CA VAL A 571 14.55 -16.59 -23.62
C VAL A 571 14.00 -17.17 -22.32
N ILE A 572 14.73 -16.97 -21.22
CA ILE A 572 14.32 -17.33 -19.85
C ILE A 572 13.86 -16.06 -19.16
N CYS A 573 12.56 -15.95 -18.84
CA CYS A 573 11.97 -14.78 -18.21
C CYS A 573 11.80 -14.96 -16.71
N LEU A 574 12.36 -14.04 -15.93
CA LEU A 574 12.09 -13.91 -14.50
C LEU A 574 10.75 -13.21 -14.27
N VAL A 575 9.80 -13.88 -13.62
CA VAL A 575 8.45 -13.37 -13.38
C VAL A 575 8.03 -13.52 -11.92
N ARG A 576 7.71 -12.39 -11.28
CA ARG A 576 7.11 -12.39 -9.93
C ARG A 576 5.73 -13.04 -9.97
N SER A 577 5.63 -14.26 -9.48
CA SER A 577 4.41 -15.07 -9.47
C SER A 577 4.55 -16.22 -8.47
N SER A 578 3.43 -16.83 -8.06
CA SER A 578 3.43 -17.94 -7.10
C SER A 578 3.71 -19.30 -7.74
N SER A 579 3.68 -19.40 -9.07
CA SER A 579 4.01 -20.62 -9.83
C SER A 579 4.39 -20.26 -11.27
N VAL A 580 5.09 -21.18 -11.95
CA VAL A 580 5.54 -21.00 -13.33
C VAL A 580 4.36 -20.80 -14.30
N GLU A 581 3.26 -21.52 -14.11
CA GLU A 581 2.06 -21.45 -14.95
C GLU A 581 1.41 -20.08 -14.85
N LYS A 582 1.27 -19.54 -13.63
CA LYS A 582 0.76 -18.18 -13.42
C LYS A 582 1.72 -17.13 -13.95
N GLY A 583 3.02 -17.37 -13.86
CA GLY A 583 4.04 -16.51 -14.47
C GLY A 583 3.90 -16.43 -15.99
N LEU A 584 3.69 -17.59 -16.64
CA LEU A 584 3.44 -17.68 -18.08
C LEU A 584 2.13 -16.98 -18.48
N GLU A 585 1.05 -17.21 -17.73
CA GLU A 585 -0.23 -16.54 -17.97
C GLU A 585 -0.11 -15.01 -17.83
N ARG A 586 0.67 -14.54 -16.86
CA ARG A 586 0.95 -13.11 -16.68
C ARG A 586 1.72 -12.52 -17.86
N LEU A 587 2.72 -13.22 -18.40
CA LEU A 587 3.43 -12.78 -19.61
C LEU A 587 2.53 -12.77 -20.83
N ARG A 588 1.74 -13.85 -21.02
CA ARG A 588 0.77 -13.98 -22.11
C ARG A 588 -0.20 -12.82 -22.11
N LYS A 589 -0.88 -12.58 -20.97
CA LYS A 589 -1.85 -11.48 -20.85
C LYS A 589 -1.19 -10.12 -21.06
N GLY A 590 -0.08 -9.86 -20.37
CA GLY A 590 0.61 -8.56 -20.45
C GLY A 590 1.16 -8.23 -21.84
N SER A 591 1.49 -9.24 -22.65
CA SER A 591 2.05 -9.05 -24.00
C SER A 591 0.97 -9.12 -25.09
N SER A 592 -0.09 -9.92 -24.91
CA SER A 592 -1.19 -10.04 -25.87
C SER A 592 -1.96 -8.73 -26.02
N ASP A 593 -2.27 -8.06 -24.91
CA ASP A 593 -2.93 -6.74 -24.90
C ASP A 593 -2.12 -5.66 -25.64
N ARG A 594 -0.82 -5.92 -25.88
CA ARG A 594 0.13 -5.02 -26.55
C ARG A 594 0.46 -5.44 -27.98
N GLY A 595 -0.16 -6.50 -28.51
CA GLY A 595 0.20 -7.06 -29.82
C GLY A 595 1.66 -7.58 -29.89
N ALA A 596 2.22 -7.96 -28.74
CA ALA A 596 3.61 -8.37 -28.59
C ALA A 596 3.77 -9.83 -28.14
N TRP A 597 2.77 -10.68 -28.42
CA TRP A 597 2.76 -12.08 -28.02
C TRP A 597 2.55 -13.02 -29.20
N ASP A 598 3.24 -14.16 -29.19
CA ASP A 598 3.04 -15.27 -30.11
C ASP A 598 3.09 -16.61 -29.36
N GLU A 599 2.03 -17.41 -29.45
CA GLU A 599 1.96 -18.74 -28.82
C GLU A 599 2.98 -19.74 -29.41
N ALA A 600 3.50 -19.47 -30.61
CA ALA A 600 4.57 -20.28 -31.20
C ALA A 600 5.79 -20.37 -30.27
N TRP A 601 6.09 -19.32 -29.50
CA TRP A 601 7.24 -19.30 -28.59
C TRP A 601 7.15 -20.32 -27.46
N VAL A 602 5.93 -20.55 -26.95
CA VAL A 602 5.66 -21.53 -25.90
C VAL A 602 5.67 -22.94 -26.49
N THR A 603 4.94 -23.13 -27.59
CA THR A 603 4.80 -24.44 -28.23
C THR A 603 6.11 -24.95 -28.83
N SER A 604 6.99 -24.06 -29.28
CA SER A 604 8.33 -24.39 -29.77
C SER A 604 9.39 -24.47 -28.66
N GLY A 605 9.04 -24.25 -27.39
CA GLY A 605 9.97 -24.28 -26.26
C GLY A 605 11.02 -23.16 -26.24
N ARG A 606 10.82 -22.07 -26.98
CA ARG A 606 11.75 -20.93 -27.06
C ARG A 606 11.52 -19.89 -25.95
N LEU A 607 10.43 -20.00 -25.20
CA LEU A 607 10.16 -19.21 -24.00
C LEU A 607 10.10 -20.11 -22.76
N GLN A 608 10.91 -19.79 -21.75
CA GLN A 608 10.84 -20.40 -20.42
C GLN A 608 10.52 -19.34 -19.37
N VAL A 609 9.73 -19.70 -18.36
CA VAL A 609 9.42 -18.85 -17.20
C VAL A 609 10.07 -19.42 -15.95
N VAL A 610 10.64 -18.53 -15.15
CA VAL A 610 11.13 -18.83 -13.79
C VAL A 610 10.54 -17.83 -12.81
N THR A 611 10.18 -18.29 -11.61
CA THR A 611 9.56 -17.45 -10.59
C THR A 611 10.62 -16.74 -9.76
N GLY A 612 10.44 -15.44 -9.50
CA GLY A 612 11.36 -14.72 -8.63
C GLY A 612 11.05 -13.23 -8.47
N ASP A 613 11.89 -12.54 -7.71
CA ASP A 613 11.73 -11.17 -7.26
C ASP A 613 13.06 -10.43 -7.29
N LEU A 614 13.10 -9.26 -7.94
CA LEU A 614 14.31 -8.44 -8.07
C LEU A 614 14.92 -8.01 -6.73
N GLY A 615 14.09 -7.87 -5.68
CA GLY A 615 14.53 -7.41 -4.37
C GLY A 615 15.08 -8.50 -3.45
N GLN A 616 15.08 -9.77 -3.87
CA GLN A 616 15.54 -10.91 -3.08
C GLN A 616 16.90 -11.40 -3.56
N ASP A 617 17.67 -12.02 -2.65
CA ASP A 617 18.93 -12.68 -2.99
C ASP A 617 18.70 -13.77 -4.05
N HIS A 618 19.62 -13.89 -5.01
CA HIS A 618 19.49 -14.78 -6.18
C HIS A 618 18.15 -14.65 -6.94
N PHE A 619 17.56 -13.45 -6.89
CA PHE A 619 16.22 -13.17 -7.40
C PHE A 619 15.11 -14.03 -6.76
N GLY A 620 15.32 -14.58 -5.56
CA GLY A 620 14.39 -15.49 -4.90
C GLY A 620 14.31 -16.89 -5.53
N MET A 621 15.25 -17.24 -6.40
CA MET A 621 15.37 -18.58 -6.97
C MET A 621 16.10 -19.50 -5.99
N ASP A 622 15.77 -20.79 -6.01
CA ASP A 622 16.58 -21.78 -5.30
C ASP A 622 17.94 -22.03 -5.98
N GLU A 623 18.90 -22.57 -5.24
CA GLU A 623 20.27 -22.82 -5.70
C GLU A 623 20.35 -23.69 -6.96
N ASN A 624 19.43 -24.65 -7.10
CA ASN A 624 19.39 -25.55 -8.26
C ASN A 624 18.97 -24.78 -9.51
N THR A 625 17.91 -23.98 -9.40
CA THR A 625 17.39 -23.13 -10.47
C THR A 625 18.41 -22.06 -10.86
N TRP A 626 19.03 -21.42 -9.87
CA TRP A 626 20.11 -20.46 -10.07
C TRP A 626 21.28 -21.08 -10.84
N SER A 627 21.77 -22.23 -10.40
CA SER A 627 22.89 -22.93 -11.04
C SER A 627 22.58 -23.35 -12.48
N LEU A 628 21.36 -23.82 -12.73
CA LEU A 628 20.89 -24.20 -14.06
C LEU A 628 20.86 -23.00 -15.02
N ILE A 629 20.28 -21.88 -14.59
CA ILE A 629 20.22 -20.65 -15.38
C ILE A 629 21.64 -20.09 -15.59
N ALA A 630 22.48 -20.12 -14.56
CA ALA A 630 23.86 -19.66 -14.64
C ALA A 630 24.70 -20.48 -15.64
N ALA A 631 24.42 -21.77 -15.81
CA ALA A 631 25.07 -22.60 -16.81
C ALA A 631 24.50 -22.38 -18.22
N GLU A 632 23.18 -22.25 -18.34
CA GLU A 632 22.48 -22.19 -19.63
C GLU A 632 22.54 -20.81 -20.29
N ALA A 633 22.38 -19.71 -19.54
CA ALA A 633 22.31 -18.37 -20.10
C ALA A 633 23.67 -17.90 -20.67
N ASP A 634 23.62 -17.22 -21.80
CA ASP A 634 24.77 -16.63 -22.49
C ASP A 634 24.78 -15.09 -22.39
N ALA A 635 23.59 -14.51 -22.20
CA ALA A 635 23.41 -13.08 -21.93
C ALA A 635 22.40 -12.85 -20.80
N VAL A 636 22.63 -11.80 -20.00
CA VAL A 636 21.73 -11.31 -18.95
C VAL A 636 21.22 -9.94 -19.37
N LEU A 637 19.97 -9.88 -19.81
CA LEU A 637 19.28 -8.65 -20.16
C LEU A 637 18.44 -8.19 -18.97
N HIS A 638 18.99 -7.26 -18.20
CA HIS A 638 18.39 -6.71 -16.99
C HIS A 638 17.57 -5.45 -17.31
N ASN A 639 16.31 -5.66 -17.69
CA ASN A 639 15.33 -4.59 -17.92
C ASN A 639 14.42 -4.33 -16.69
N GLY A 640 14.35 -5.27 -15.77
CA GLY A 640 13.50 -5.17 -14.58
C GLY A 640 13.92 -4.05 -13.63
N ALA A 641 12.95 -3.21 -13.24
CA ALA A 641 13.10 -2.21 -12.19
C ALA A 641 11.74 -1.90 -11.55
N LEU A 642 11.74 -1.46 -10.30
CA LEU A 642 10.62 -0.74 -9.71
C LEU A 642 10.68 0.73 -10.15
N VAL A 643 9.74 1.13 -11.00
CA VAL A 643 9.61 2.52 -11.48
C VAL A 643 8.58 3.24 -10.63
N HIS A 644 9.04 4.20 -9.81
CA HIS A 644 8.14 5.05 -9.02
C HIS A 644 8.72 6.45 -8.88
N TRP A 645 8.05 7.44 -9.46
CA TRP A 645 8.54 8.80 -9.63
C TRP A 645 8.70 9.61 -8.34
N VAL A 646 8.07 9.16 -7.26
CA VAL A 646 8.02 9.86 -5.97
C VAL A 646 8.78 9.13 -4.86
N TYR A 647 9.11 7.84 -5.07
CA TYR A 647 9.74 7.08 -3.99
C TYR A 647 11.19 7.54 -3.80
N PRO A 648 11.63 7.70 -2.54
CA PRO A 648 13.02 8.01 -2.26
C PRO A 648 13.90 6.80 -2.58
N TYR A 649 15.20 7.04 -2.75
CA TYR A 649 16.20 6.04 -3.12
C TYR A 649 16.11 4.77 -2.27
N GLU A 650 15.94 4.89 -0.96
CA GLU A 650 15.94 3.78 0.00
C GLU A 650 14.85 2.74 -0.31
N LYS A 651 13.69 3.18 -0.82
CA LYS A 651 12.60 2.27 -1.21
C LYS A 651 12.85 1.56 -2.54
N LEU A 652 13.67 2.16 -3.40
CA LEU A 652 14.00 1.64 -4.74
C LEU A 652 15.31 0.83 -4.75
N ARG A 653 16.17 1.05 -3.74
CA ARG A 653 17.50 0.43 -3.62
C ARG A 653 17.48 -1.08 -3.72
N SER A 654 16.60 -1.76 -3.00
CA SER A 654 16.50 -3.23 -3.03
C SER A 654 16.20 -3.76 -4.44
N PRO A 655 15.08 -3.41 -5.09
CA PRO A 655 14.79 -3.96 -6.42
C PRO A 655 15.68 -3.42 -7.56
N ASN A 656 16.18 -2.18 -7.48
CA ASN A 656 16.88 -1.54 -8.61
C ASN A 656 18.40 -1.67 -8.52
N VAL A 657 18.99 -1.49 -7.33
CA VAL A 657 20.44 -1.50 -7.15
C VAL A 657 20.92 -2.89 -6.74
N MET A 658 20.31 -3.48 -5.72
CA MET A 658 20.68 -4.85 -5.31
C MET A 658 20.33 -5.85 -6.41
N GLY A 659 19.19 -5.68 -7.08
CA GLY A 659 18.84 -6.47 -8.26
C GLY A 659 19.86 -6.38 -9.40
N THR A 660 20.50 -5.22 -9.60
CA THR A 660 21.59 -5.07 -10.58
C THR A 660 22.83 -5.85 -10.15
N LEU A 661 23.21 -5.80 -8.87
CA LEU A 661 24.32 -6.61 -8.36
C LEU A 661 24.06 -8.11 -8.51
N THR A 662 22.83 -8.56 -8.26
CA THR A 662 22.42 -9.96 -8.49
C THR A 662 22.48 -10.32 -9.98
N ALA A 663 22.17 -9.40 -10.89
CA ALA A 663 22.34 -9.63 -12.32
C ALA A 663 23.82 -9.80 -12.71
N VAL A 664 24.72 -8.99 -12.15
CA VAL A 664 26.17 -9.12 -12.33
C VAL A 664 26.71 -10.42 -11.74
N GLU A 665 26.17 -10.85 -10.59
CA GLU A 665 26.49 -12.14 -9.98
C GLU A 665 26.07 -13.31 -10.87
N LEU A 666 24.85 -13.29 -11.41
CA LEU A 666 24.37 -14.29 -12.36
C LEU A 666 25.24 -14.32 -13.62
N ALA A 667 25.61 -13.15 -14.12
CA ALA A 667 26.45 -12.99 -15.31
C ALA A 667 27.88 -13.48 -15.11
N SER A 668 28.33 -13.67 -13.87
CA SER A 668 29.69 -14.14 -13.56
C SER A 668 29.71 -15.54 -12.93
N THR A 669 28.56 -16.12 -12.65
CA THR A 669 28.44 -17.50 -12.15
C THR A 669 28.61 -18.50 -13.31
N THR A 670 29.44 -19.53 -13.10
CA THR A 670 29.80 -20.58 -14.08
C THR A 670 30.62 -20.10 -15.28
N LYS A 671 30.15 -19.11 -16.03
CA LYS A 671 30.81 -18.49 -17.19
C LYS A 671 30.41 -17.01 -17.28
N GLN A 672 31.27 -16.16 -17.87
CA GLN A 672 30.87 -14.78 -18.16
C GLN A 672 29.72 -14.78 -19.17
N LYS A 673 28.71 -13.96 -18.91
CA LYS A 673 27.59 -13.68 -19.80
C LYS A 673 27.62 -12.20 -20.15
N LEU A 674 27.18 -11.86 -21.36
CA LEU A 674 27.09 -10.47 -21.77
C LEU A 674 25.97 -9.79 -20.94
N VAL A 675 26.26 -8.64 -20.32
CA VAL A 675 25.29 -7.92 -19.48
C VAL A 675 24.69 -6.75 -20.22
N ILE A 676 23.36 -6.70 -20.31
CA ILE A 676 22.63 -5.59 -20.93
C ILE A 676 21.77 -4.98 -19.85
N PHE A 677 22.07 -3.76 -19.46
CA PHE A 677 21.31 -3.03 -18.46
C PHE A 677 20.47 -1.95 -19.12
N VAL A 678 19.16 -2.01 -18.94
CA VAL A 678 18.29 -0.92 -19.39
C VAL A 678 18.26 0.16 -18.30
N SER A 679 18.85 1.30 -18.61
CA SER A 679 18.85 2.50 -17.77
C SER A 679 17.78 3.50 -18.21
N SER A 680 18.02 4.79 -17.98
CA SER A 680 17.16 5.91 -18.35
C SER A 680 17.99 7.20 -18.33
N THR A 681 17.64 8.17 -19.17
CA THR A 681 18.22 9.52 -19.10
C THR A 681 18.00 10.21 -17.76
N SER A 682 17.14 9.70 -16.88
CA SER A 682 17.05 10.14 -15.48
C SER A 682 18.35 9.99 -14.68
N ALA A 683 19.32 9.18 -15.15
CA ALA A 683 20.64 9.04 -14.51
C ALA A 683 21.54 10.29 -14.71
N ILE A 684 21.22 11.15 -15.67
CA ILE A 684 21.96 12.36 -16.04
C ILE A 684 21.10 13.63 -15.94
N ASP A 685 19.99 13.56 -15.20
CA ASP A 685 19.03 14.66 -15.04
C ASP A 685 19.52 15.66 -13.97
N THR A 686 20.66 16.31 -14.27
CA THR A 686 21.26 17.36 -13.45
C THR A 686 21.60 18.59 -14.30
N GLU A 687 21.62 19.76 -13.66
CA GLU A 687 21.98 21.02 -14.33
C GLU A 687 23.39 20.98 -14.93
N HIS A 688 24.28 20.17 -14.35
CA HIS A 688 25.62 19.93 -14.90
C HIS A 688 25.55 19.45 -16.35
N TYR A 689 24.76 18.41 -16.63
CA TYR A 689 24.67 17.83 -17.98
C TYR A 689 23.98 18.75 -18.96
N VAL A 690 23.00 19.55 -18.51
CA VAL A 690 22.38 20.58 -19.36
C VAL A 690 23.42 21.61 -19.80
N ARG A 691 24.21 22.16 -18.86
CA ARG A 691 25.27 23.14 -19.17
C ARG A 691 26.39 22.53 -20.01
N LEU A 692 26.78 21.28 -19.72
CA LEU A 692 27.79 20.57 -20.50
C LEU A 692 27.32 20.39 -21.94
N SER A 693 26.07 19.95 -22.14
CA SER A 693 25.48 19.78 -23.47
C SER A 693 25.39 21.12 -24.24
N ASP A 694 24.99 22.22 -23.58
CA ASP A 694 24.98 23.56 -24.17
C ASP A 694 26.40 23.99 -24.64
N SER A 695 27.43 23.67 -23.85
CA SER A 695 28.82 23.97 -24.19
C SER A 695 29.34 23.14 -25.39
N LEU A 696 28.89 21.89 -25.51
CA LEU A 696 29.24 20.98 -26.61
C LEU A 696 28.45 21.28 -27.89
N SER A 697 27.28 21.90 -27.79
CA SER A 697 26.45 22.30 -28.94
C SER A 697 27.13 23.32 -29.87
N GLN A 698 28.20 23.97 -29.41
CA GLN A 698 29.03 24.89 -30.21
C GLN A 698 30.13 24.18 -31.02
N LEU A 699 30.30 22.86 -30.87
CA LEU A 699 31.30 22.05 -31.57
C LEU A 699 30.73 21.45 -32.87
N SER A 700 31.61 20.94 -33.74
CA SER A 700 31.23 20.24 -34.97
C SER A 700 30.27 19.06 -34.71
N SER A 701 29.45 18.69 -35.70
CA SER A 701 28.39 17.68 -35.58
C SER A 701 28.79 16.36 -34.92
N GLU A 702 30.04 15.90 -35.10
CA GLU A 702 30.54 14.64 -34.52
C GLU A 702 30.71 14.66 -32.99
N ARG A 703 30.78 15.85 -32.36
CA ARG A 703 30.94 16.02 -30.89
C ARG A 703 29.77 16.73 -30.24
N ARG A 704 28.63 16.78 -30.92
CA ARG A 704 27.41 17.40 -30.40
C ARG A 704 26.74 16.45 -29.40
N GLY A 705 26.29 17.01 -28.27
CA GLY A 705 25.62 16.29 -27.19
C GLY A 705 26.59 15.59 -26.21
N ILE A 706 26.06 15.14 -25.06
CA ILE A 706 26.82 14.41 -24.04
C ILE A 706 27.32 13.08 -24.62
N PRO A 707 28.63 12.79 -24.55
CA PRO A 707 29.19 11.59 -25.12
C PRO A 707 28.81 10.32 -24.32
N GLU A 708 28.77 9.18 -24.99
CA GLU A 708 28.45 7.88 -24.37
C GLU A 708 29.59 7.31 -23.51
N ASP A 709 30.76 7.94 -23.49
CA ASP A 709 31.90 7.58 -22.64
C ASP A 709 32.03 8.46 -21.38
N ASP A 710 31.05 9.33 -21.11
CA ASP A 710 30.98 10.15 -19.89
C ASP A 710 30.98 9.27 -18.61
N ASP A 711 31.72 9.72 -17.59
CA ASP A 711 31.96 8.95 -16.37
C ASP A 711 30.81 9.01 -15.33
N LEU A 712 29.74 9.74 -15.65
CA LEU A 712 28.57 10.00 -14.80
C LEU A 712 28.85 10.82 -13.53
N GLU A 713 30.05 11.37 -13.31
CA GLU A 713 30.38 12.08 -12.06
C GLU A 713 29.58 13.37 -11.89
N GLY A 714 29.15 14.00 -12.99
CA GLY A 714 28.26 15.17 -12.98
C GLY A 714 26.88 14.93 -12.33
N ALA A 715 26.52 13.67 -12.07
CA ALA A 715 25.30 13.27 -11.39
C ALA A 715 25.54 12.51 -10.07
N ARG A 716 26.78 12.50 -9.53
CA ARG A 716 27.09 11.90 -8.22
C ARG A 716 26.26 12.47 -7.09
N ILE A 717 25.94 13.76 -7.19
CA ILE A 717 25.02 14.49 -6.30
C ILE A 717 24.01 15.27 -7.15
N GLY A 718 22.87 15.64 -6.55
CA GLY A 718 21.91 16.57 -7.17
C GLY A 718 20.81 15.94 -8.01
N LEU A 719 20.79 14.62 -8.22
CA LEU A 719 19.63 13.94 -8.82
C LEU A 719 18.41 14.06 -7.88
N LYS A 720 17.30 14.58 -8.39
CA LYS A 720 16.10 14.87 -7.58
C LYS A 720 15.20 13.66 -7.33
N SER A 721 15.18 12.68 -8.24
CA SER A 721 14.31 11.51 -8.15
C SER A 721 15.04 10.28 -7.63
N GLY A 722 14.42 9.52 -6.71
CA GLY A 722 14.99 8.25 -6.24
C GLY A 722 15.20 7.23 -7.36
N TYR A 723 14.39 7.30 -8.42
CA TYR A 723 14.56 6.46 -9.61
C TYR A 723 15.85 6.80 -10.36
N GLY A 724 16.09 8.09 -10.66
CA GLY A 724 17.33 8.56 -11.27
C GLY A 724 18.55 8.20 -10.44
N GLN A 725 18.49 8.40 -9.12
CA GLN A 725 19.54 8.00 -8.17
C GLN A 725 19.83 6.49 -8.26
N SER A 726 18.79 5.65 -8.31
CA SER A 726 18.97 4.19 -8.43
C SER A 726 19.60 3.76 -9.77
N LYS A 727 19.27 4.45 -10.86
CA LYS A 727 19.89 4.21 -12.17
C LYS A 727 21.35 4.64 -12.17
N TRP A 728 21.66 5.81 -11.64
CA TRP A 728 23.04 6.29 -11.51
C TRP A 728 23.92 5.30 -10.75
N VAL A 729 23.48 4.81 -9.57
CA VAL A 729 24.27 3.84 -8.78
C VAL A 729 24.48 2.54 -9.56
N SER A 730 23.44 2.04 -10.22
CA SER A 730 23.51 0.81 -11.02
C SER A 730 24.49 0.94 -12.19
N GLU A 731 24.47 2.08 -12.89
CA GLU A 731 25.41 2.37 -13.97
C GLU A 731 26.86 2.49 -13.49
N LYS A 732 27.10 3.19 -12.37
CA LYS A 732 28.45 3.30 -11.79
C LYS A 732 29.01 1.96 -11.34
N LEU A 733 28.18 1.08 -10.77
CA LEU A 733 28.58 -0.29 -10.45
C LEU A 733 28.96 -1.09 -11.70
N LEU A 734 28.23 -0.91 -12.81
CA LEU A 734 28.53 -1.55 -14.07
C LEU A 734 29.80 -0.98 -14.74
N PHE A 735 30.05 0.32 -14.65
CA PHE A 735 31.32 0.92 -15.10
C PHE A 735 32.50 0.33 -14.33
N GLU A 736 32.38 0.20 -13.01
CA GLU A 736 33.41 -0.39 -12.17
C GLU A 736 33.61 -1.88 -12.48
N ALA A 737 32.52 -2.64 -12.71
CA ALA A 737 32.62 -4.03 -13.16
C ALA A 737 33.25 -4.14 -14.57
N GLY A 738 32.97 -3.20 -15.46
CA GLY A 738 33.55 -3.11 -16.80
C GLY A 738 35.06 -2.88 -16.79
N LYS A 739 35.56 -2.00 -15.91
CA LYS A 739 37.01 -1.82 -15.67
C LYS A 739 37.69 -3.11 -15.21
N ARG A 740 36.94 -3.99 -14.54
CA ARG A 740 37.40 -5.30 -14.07
C ARG A 740 37.19 -6.43 -15.09
N GLY A 741 36.76 -6.10 -16.31
CA GLY A 741 36.66 -7.04 -17.44
C GLY A 741 35.27 -7.62 -17.69
N LEU A 742 34.22 -7.16 -16.99
CA LEU A 742 32.84 -7.55 -17.32
C LEU A 742 32.47 -6.98 -18.69
N ARG A 743 31.93 -7.81 -19.59
CA ARG A 743 31.44 -7.34 -20.90
C ARG A 743 29.95 -7.02 -20.87
N GLY A 744 29.56 -5.88 -21.44
CA GLY A 744 28.18 -5.48 -21.50
C GLY A 744 27.90 -4.11 -22.12
N HIS A 745 26.60 -3.76 -22.09
CA HIS A 745 26.07 -2.50 -22.59
C HIS A 745 25.07 -1.92 -21.59
N ILE A 746 25.07 -0.60 -21.47
CA ILE A 746 24.01 0.16 -20.80
C ILE A 746 23.18 0.85 -21.87
N VAL A 747 21.92 0.42 -22.02
CA VAL A 747 20.97 1.06 -22.92
C VAL A 747 20.28 2.18 -22.15
N ARG A 748 20.50 3.43 -22.54
CA ARG A 748 19.97 4.61 -21.85
C ARG A 748 18.96 5.32 -22.77
N PRO A 749 17.69 4.86 -22.80
CA PRO A 749 16.67 5.48 -23.60
C PRO A 749 16.14 6.78 -22.96
N GLY A 750 15.63 7.68 -23.81
CA GLY A 750 14.71 8.73 -23.40
C GLY A 750 13.36 8.18 -22.92
N TYR A 751 12.35 9.06 -22.84
CA TYR A 751 10.97 8.68 -22.53
C TYR A 751 10.44 7.68 -23.55
N VAL A 752 10.23 6.44 -23.10
CA VAL A 752 9.72 5.35 -23.94
C VAL A 752 8.23 5.53 -24.18
N VAL A 753 7.84 5.81 -25.42
CA VAL A 753 6.45 6.10 -25.80
C VAL A 753 5.78 4.91 -26.52
N GLY A 754 4.78 5.17 -27.36
CA GLY A 754 4.04 4.14 -28.10
C GLY A 754 4.89 3.34 -29.09
N ASP A 755 4.41 2.17 -29.47
CA ASP A 755 4.93 1.41 -30.62
C ASP A 755 4.67 2.20 -31.90
N SER A 756 5.72 2.39 -32.70
CA SER A 756 5.69 3.29 -33.87
C SER A 756 4.71 2.87 -34.96
N LYS A 757 4.34 1.58 -34.99
CA LYS A 757 3.47 0.99 -36.03
C LYS A 757 2.01 0.87 -35.56
N THR A 758 1.80 0.39 -34.34
CA THR A 758 0.48 0.07 -33.80
C THR A 758 -0.09 1.14 -32.87
N ALA A 759 0.73 2.11 -32.45
CA ALA A 759 0.40 3.13 -31.46
C ALA A 759 -0.02 2.58 -30.08
N VAL A 760 0.16 1.28 -29.82
CA VAL A 760 0.01 0.70 -28.48
C VAL A 760 0.90 1.50 -27.52
N THR A 761 0.31 2.04 -26.45
CA THR A 761 1.05 2.89 -25.53
C THR A 761 0.59 2.79 -24.08
N ASN A 762 1.45 3.22 -23.16
CA ASN A 762 1.09 3.42 -21.76
C ASN A 762 0.50 4.82 -21.59
N THR A 763 -0.83 4.92 -21.56
CA THR A 763 -1.51 6.23 -21.49
C THR A 763 -1.37 6.95 -20.14
N ASP A 764 -0.76 6.28 -19.15
CA ASP A 764 -0.42 6.84 -17.84
C ASP A 764 0.98 7.47 -17.78
N ASP A 765 1.73 7.46 -18.88
CA ASP A 765 3.05 8.09 -18.93
C ASP A 765 2.97 9.63 -19.01
N PHE A 766 4.04 10.32 -18.62
CA PHE A 766 4.09 11.77 -18.50
C PHE A 766 3.69 12.48 -19.80
N ILE A 767 4.28 12.09 -20.93
CA ILE A 767 4.03 12.70 -22.24
C ILE A 767 2.56 12.54 -22.66
N TRP A 768 1.97 11.35 -22.48
CA TRP A 768 0.58 11.11 -22.83
C TRP A 768 -0.41 11.76 -21.88
N ARG A 769 -0.06 11.89 -20.59
CA ARG A 769 -0.81 12.72 -19.66
C ARG A 769 -0.82 14.17 -20.11
N MET A 770 0.31 14.71 -20.58
CA MET A 770 0.38 16.08 -21.10
C MET A 770 -0.51 16.27 -22.33
N VAL A 771 -0.48 15.30 -23.26
CA VAL A 771 -1.39 15.26 -24.42
C VAL A 771 -2.86 15.26 -23.96
N LYS A 772 -3.24 14.37 -23.04
CA LYS A 772 -4.60 14.33 -22.47
C LYS A 772 -5.00 15.65 -21.83
N GLY A 773 -4.08 16.28 -21.09
CA GLY A 773 -4.32 17.57 -20.46
C GLY A 773 -4.58 18.67 -21.47
N CYS A 774 -3.82 18.69 -22.57
CA CYS A 774 -4.03 19.66 -23.64
C CYS A 774 -5.40 19.47 -24.33
N VAL A 775 -5.77 18.22 -24.61
CA VAL A 775 -7.07 17.89 -25.19
C VAL A 775 -8.22 18.32 -24.26
N GLN A 776 -8.12 18.00 -22.97
CA GLN A 776 -9.16 18.30 -22.00
C GLN A 776 -9.34 19.79 -21.74
N LEU A 777 -8.24 20.56 -21.69
CA LEU A 777 -8.27 22.00 -21.48
C LEU A 777 -8.62 22.78 -22.76
N GLY A 778 -8.48 22.16 -23.94
CA GLY A 778 -8.52 22.87 -25.22
C GLY A 778 -7.36 23.85 -25.40
N LEU A 779 -6.27 23.67 -24.65
CA LEU A 779 -5.11 24.55 -24.61
C LEU A 779 -3.83 23.75 -24.77
N VAL A 780 -2.88 24.22 -25.57
CA VAL A 780 -1.51 23.69 -25.63
C VAL A 780 -0.53 24.74 -25.09
N PRO A 781 0.41 24.38 -24.20
CA PRO A 781 1.41 25.31 -23.69
C PRO A 781 2.49 25.57 -24.75
N ASP A 782 2.91 26.82 -24.89
CA ASP A 782 4.06 27.19 -25.73
C ASP A 782 5.37 26.80 -25.04
N ILE A 783 5.98 25.70 -25.49
CA ILE A 783 7.23 25.15 -24.95
C ILE A 783 8.12 24.72 -26.12
N ASN A 784 9.20 25.46 -26.34
CA ASN A 784 10.14 25.20 -27.45
C ASN A 784 11.22 24.15 -27.14
N ASN A 785 11.30 23.68 -25.89
CA ASN A 785 12.26 22.65 -25.51
C ASN A 785 12.07 21.36 -26.30
N THR A 786 13.19 20.68 -26.55
CA THR A 786 13.20 19.31 -27.07
C THR A 786 12.65 18.32 -26.04
N VAL A 787 11.89 17.35 -26.52
CA VAL A 787 11.39 16.20 -25.77
C VAL A 787 12.22 15.00 -26.16
N ASN A 788 12.95 14.43 -25.21
CA ASN A 788 13.68 13.20 -25.45
C ASN A 788 12.74 11.99 -25.38
N MET A 789 11.90 11.80 -26.39
CA MET A 789 10.96 10.67 -26.49
C MET A 789 11.39 9.70 -27.60
N VAL A 790 11.20 8.40 -27.36
CA VAL A 790 11.60 7.34 -28.29
C VAL A 790 10.53 6.22 -28.37
N PRO A 791 10.22 5.71 -29.57
CA PRO A 791 9.27 4.59 -29.72
C PRO A 791 9.75 3.32 -29.01
N VAL A 792 8.83 2.59 -28.38
CA VAL A 792 9.17 1.37 -27.60
C VAL A 792 9.79 0.28 -28.45
N ASP A 793 9.37 0.14 -29.70
CA ASP A 793 9.90 -0.82 -30.66
C ASP A 793 11.34 -0.50 -31.07
N HIS A 794 11.69 0.79 -31.20
CA HIS A 794 13.06 1.21 -31.45
C HIS A 794 13.97 0.90 -30.25
N VAL A 795 13.52 1.23 -29.03
CA VAL A 795 14.27 0.89 -27.81
C VAL A 795 14.43 -0.63 -27.66
N ALA A 796 13.38 -1.40 -27.96
CA ALA A 796 13.42 -2.85 -27.92
C ALA A 796 14.42 -3.44 -28.92
N ARG A 797 14.49 -2.90 -30.14
CA ARG A 797 15.46 -3.28 -31.16
C ARG A 797 16.88 -3.01 -30.70
N CYS A 798 17.19 -1.79 -30.24
CA CYS A 798 18.52 -1.45 -29.73
C CYS A 798 18.93 -2.35 -28.55
N THR A 799 18.00 -2.60 -27.63
CA THR A 799 18.25 -3.44 -26.45
C THR A 799 18.51 -4.90 -26.82
N SER A 800 17.77 -5.42 -27.79
CA SER A 800 17.92 -6.80 -28.26
C SER A 800 19.19 -6.97 -29.09
N LEU A 801 19.51 -6.03 -29.98
CA LEU A 801 20.77 -6.00 -30.72
C LEU A 801 21.97 -5.92 -29.79
N ALA A 802 21.93 -5.07 -28.76
CA ALA A 802 22.98 -5.02 -27.74
C ALA A 802 23.20 -6.39 -27.06
N ALA A 803 22.17 -7.24 -26.99
CA ALA A 803 22.29 -8.58 -26.42
C ALA A 803 22.82 -9.63 -27.39
N VAL A 804 22.59 -9.50 -28.69
CA VAL A 804 22.84 -10.57 -29.66
C VAL A 804 23.94 -10.26 -30.68
N ALA A 805 24.21 -8.97 -30.91
CA ALA A 805 25.22 -8.44 -31.82
C ALA A 805 25.91 -7.23 -31.17
N PRO A 806 26.65 -7.43 -30.07
CA PRO A 806 27.27 -6.35 -29.31
C PRO A 806 28.35 -5.62 -30.10
N LEU A 807 28.68 -4.39 -29.69
CA LEU A 807 29.78 -3.63 -30.28
C LEU A 807 31.12 -4.38 -30.10
N PRO A 808 31.95 -4.48 -31.16
CA PRO A 808 33.24 -5.16 -31.09
C PRO A 808 34.15 -4.51 -30.06
N ASN A 809 34.86 -5.31 -29.27
CA ASN A 809 35.86 -4.88 -28.29
C ASN A 809 35.36 -3.95 -27.15
N ALA A 810 34.06 -3.70 -27.04
CA ALA A 810 33.51 -2.96 -25.91
C ALA A 810 33.56 -3.83 -24.64
N THR A 811 34.16 -3.27 -23.58
CA THR A 811 34.09 -3.83 -22.22
C THR A 811 32.76 -3.42 -21.58
N GLN A 812 32.52 -2.14 -21.35
CA GLN A 812 31.21 -1.64 -20.93
C GLN A 812 30.94 -0.34 -21.67
N SER A 813 30.00 -0.34 -22.62
CA SER A 813 29.62 0.88 -23.35
C SER A 813 28.21 1.35 -23.01
N VAL A 814 27.96 2.65 -23.19
CA VAL A 814 26.62 3.24 -23.12
C VAL A 814 26.06 3.39 -24.52
N LEU A 815 24.76 3.16 -24.65
CA LEU A 815 23.95 3.32 -25.85
C LEU A 815 22.84 4.33 -25.55
N HIS A 816 23.03 5.59 -25.91
CA HIS A 816 21.99 6.62 -25.86
C HIS A 816 20.94 6.36 -26.95
N VAL A 817 19.71 6.03 -26.54
CA VAL A 817 18.61 5.84 -27.50
C VAL A 817 17.76 7.11 -27.49
N VAL A 818 17.90 7.92 -28.54
CA VAL A 818 17.30 9.25 -28.70
C VAL A 818 16.66 9.39 -30.08
N ALA A 819 15.76 10.36 -30.24
CA ALA A 819 15.16 10.68 -31.54
C ALA A 819 16.07 11.61 -32.36
N ASN A 820 16.14 11.39 -33.67
CA ASN A 820 16.84 12.28 -34.60
C ASN A 820 15.96 12.59 -35.83
N PRO A 821 15.55 13.85 -36.06
CA PRO A 821 15.77 15.03 -35.19
C PRO A 821 14.94 14.92 -33.89
N LEU A 822 15.39 15.61 -32.83
CA LEU A 822 14.66 15.66 -31.57
C LEU A 822 13.33 16.43 -31.73
N PRO A 823 12.17 15.86 -31.36
CA PRO A 823 10.92 16.58 -31.38
C PRO A 823 10.91 17.65 -30.28
N THR A 824 10.21 18.76 -30.49
CA THR A 824 9.93 19.75 -29.44
C THR A 824 8.55 19.52 -28.83
N PHE A 825 8.31 20.03 -27.63
CA PHE A 825 6.97 19.99 -27.02
C PHE A 825 5.95 20.69 -27.92
N ASN A 826 6.31 21.84 -28.51
CA ASN A 826 5.48 22.53 -29.48
C ASN A 826 5.14 21.67 -30.70
N ASN A 827 6.12 20.98 -31.30
CA ASN A 827 5.85 20.10 -32.45
C ASN A 827 4.91 18.96 -32.07
N LEU A 828 5.11 18.35 -30.90
CA LEU A 828 4.26 17.25 -30.42
C LEU A 828 2.84 17.72 -30.10
N LEU A 829 2.69 18.75 -29.27
CA LEU A 829 1.39 19.15 -28.72
C LEU A 829 0.55 19.93 -29.74
N SER A 830 1.18 20.74 -30.60
CA SER A 830 0.45 21.49 -31.63
C SER A 830 -0.10 20.59 -32.72
N SER A 831 0.50 19.41 -32.94
CA SER A 831 -0.02 18.41 -33.89
C SER A 831 -1.44 17.95 -33.57
N LEU A 832 -1.90 18.10 -32.32
CA LEU A 832 -3.27 17.76 -31.92
C LEU A 832 -4.33 18.46 -32.79
N ALA A 833 -4.08 19.71 -33.19
CA ALA A 833 -4.98 20.46 -34.07
C ALA A 833 -5.08 19.83 -35.46
N ASP A 834 -3.96 19.34 -36.01
CA ASP A 834 -3.91 18.67 -37.32
C ASP A 834 -4.70 17.36 -37.34
N TYR A 835 -4.83 16.71 -36.17
CA TYR A 835 -5.61 15.48 -35.99
C TYR A 835 -7.03 15.71 -35.45
N GLY A 836 -7.54 16.95 -35.51
CA GLY A 836 -8.94 17.27 -35.25
C GLY A 836 -9.31 17.53 -33.77
N PHE A 837 -8.32 17.66 -32.88
CA PHE A 837 -8.57 18.11 -31.51
C PHE A 837 -8.59 19.64 -31.46
N LEU A 838 -9.68 20.23 -30.97
CA LEU A 838 -9.83 21.69 -30.86
C LEU A 838 -8.96 22.25 -29.73
N THR A 839 -7.71 22.60 -30.04
CA THR A 839 -6.77 23.21 -29.10
C THR A 839 -6.25 24.56 -29.60
N ARG A 840 -5.89 25.46 -28.68
CA ARG A 840 -5.21 26.73 -29.00
C ARG A 840 -3.93 26.88 -28.18
N GLN A 841 -2.89 27.45 -28.79
CA GLN A 841 -1.64 27.69 -28.08
C GLN A 841 -1.77 28.85 -27.08
N CYS A 842 -1.09 28.73 -25.94
CA CYS A 842 -1.03 29.77 -24.91
C CYS A 842 0.28 29.68 -24.13
N GLU A 843 0.64 30.77 -23.43
CA GLU A 843 1.79 30.79 -22.51
C GLU A 843 1.72 29.65 -21.50
N TYR A 844 2.87 29.02 -21.19
CA TYR A 844 2.94 27.91 -20.24
C TYR A 844 2.29 28.23 -18.89
N LEU A 845 2.53 29.42 -18.34
CA LEU A 845 1.95 29.85 -17.07
C LEU A 845 0.41 29.96 -17.13
N VAL A 846 -0.15 30.31 -18.30
CA VAL A 846 -1.61 30.34 -18.51
C VAL A 846 -2.14 28.92 -18.56
N TRP A 847 -1.53 28.05 -19.36
CA TRP A 847 -1.91 26.64 -19.44
C TRP A 847 -1.87 25.94 -18.09
N ARG A 848 -0.78 26.14 -17.32
CA ARG A 848 -0.59 25.57 -15.99
C ARG A 848 -1.65 26.05 -15.01
N ARG A 849 -2.00 27.34 -15.01
CA ARG A 849 -3.07 27.88 -14.15
C ARG A 849 -4.42 27.28 -14.49
N GLU A 850 -4.73 27.12 -15.77
CA GLU A 850 -5.97 26.47 -16.20
C GLU A 850 -5.97 24.99 -15.83
N LEU A 851 -4.83 24.30 -15.90
CA LEU A 851 -4.70 22.93 -15.39
C LEU A 851 -4.93 22.88 -13.86
N GLU A 852 -4.25 23.73 -13.09
CA GLU A 852 -4.40 23.82 -11.63
C GLU A 852 -5.86 24.08 -11.27
N LYS A 853 -6.49 25.08 -11.91
CA LYS A 853 -7.90 25.41 -11.73
C LYS A 853 -8.81 24.23 -12.07
N HIS A 854 -8.61 23.60 -13.22
CA HIS A 854 -9.41 22.48 -13.68
C HIS A 854 -9.29 21.26 -12.74
N VAL A 855 -8.11 21.00 -12.20
CA VAL A 855 -7.88 19.93 -11.22
C VAL A 855 -8.47 20.26 -9.85
N MET A 856 -8.50 21.54 -9.47
CA MET A 856 -9.06 21.97 -8.18
C MET A 856 -10.59 22.14 -8.20
N GLU A 857 -11.19 22.47 -9.35
CA GLU A 857 -12.64 22.62 -9.53
C GLU A 857 -13.36 21.28 -9.70
N VAL A 858 -12.69 20.29 -10.28
CA VAL A 858 -13.26 18.96 -10.56
C VAL A 858 -12.73 17.98 -9.52
N GLN A 859 -13.61 17.48 -8.64
CA GLN A 859 -13.25 16.61 -7.51
C GLN A 859 -12.61 15.27 -7.92
N ASP A 860 -12.76 14.85 -9.18
CA ASP A 860 -12.17 13.64 -9.76
C ASP A 860 -11.54 13.96 -11.12
N ASN A 861 -10.21 14.12 -11.17
CA ASN A 861 -9.53 14.57 -12.37
C ASN A 861 -8.42 13.60 -12.80
N ALA A 862 -8.59 12.98 -13.98
CA ALA A 862 -7.58 12.11 -14.60
C ALA A 862 -6.25 12.85 -14.89
N LEU A 863 -6.26 14.18 -14.85
CA LEU A 863 -5.09 15.04 -14.97
C LEU A 863 -4.43 15.38 -13.63
N PHE A 864 -4.96 14.95 -12.48
CA PHE A 864 -4.29 15.15 -11.19
C PHE A 864 -2.84 14.60 -11.20
N PRO A 865 -2.57 13.41 -11.78
CA PRO A 865 -1.20 12.95 -11.93
C PRO A 865 -0.38 13.77 -12.94
N LEU A 866 -0.99 14.39 -13.95
CA LEU A 866 -0.30 15.33 -14.84
C LEU A 866 0.12 16.57 -14.06
N LEU A 867 -0.79 17.06 -13.22
CA LEU A 867 -0.56 18.24 -12.41
C LEU A 867 0.74 18.05 -11.63
N HIS A 868 0.96 16.91 -10.97
CA HIS A 868 2.24 16.56 -10.33
C HIS A 868 3.49 16.80 -11.20
N PHE A 869 3.46 16.56 -12.51
CA PHE A 869 4.64 16.72 -13.36
C PHE A 869 4.92 18.15 -13.80
N VAL A 870 3.93 19.04 -13.77
CA VAL A 870 3.98 20.37 -14.40
C VAL A 870 3.92 21.51 -13.38
N LEU A 871 4.33 21.23 -12.14
CA LEU A 871 4.28 22.22 -11.04
C LEU A 871 5.55 22.99 -10.88
N ASP A 872 6.61 22.47 -11.45
CA ASP A 872 7.84 23.21 -11.59
C ASP A 872 7.74 24.04 -12.88
N ASP A 873 8.72 24.91 -13.11
CA ASP A 873 8.82 25.59 -14.40
C ASP A 873 9.21 24.57 -15.47
N LEU A 874 8.23 23.89 -16.08
CA LEU A 874 8.43 22.84 -17.05
C LEU A 874 9.36 23.28 -18.21
N PRO A 875 9.20 24.48 -18.80
CA PRO A 875 10.18 25.06 -19.73
C PRO A 875 11.63 25.11 -19.23
N THR A 876 11.89 25.25 -17.93
CA THR A 876 13.26 25.23 -17.41
C THR A 876 13.68 23.82 -16.96
N SER A 877 12.77 23.09 -16.30
CA SER A 877 13.04 21.78 -15.68
C SER A 877 13.03 20.60 -16.66
N THR A 878 12.42 20.75 -17.84
CA THR A 878 12.43 19.71 -18.89
C THR A 878 13.46 19.95 -19.97
N LYS A 879 14.36 20.93 -19.78
CA LYS A 879 15.49 21.10 -20.68
C LYS A 879 16.40 19.87 -20.54
N ALA A 880 16.21 18.90 -21.42
CA ALA A 880 17.04 17.71 -21.47
C ALA A 880 18.38 18.06 -22.14
N PRO A 881 19.51 17.51 -21.65
CA PRO A 881 20.76 17.61 -22.39
C PRO A 881 20.60 16.91 -23.75
N GLU A 882 21.10 17.53 -24.81
CA GLU A 882 21.34 16.82 -26.08
C GLU A 882 22.36 15.71 -25.81
N LEU A 883 22.13 14.53 -26.40
CA LEU A 883 22.97 13.36 -26.23
C LEU A 883 23.57 12.97 -27.58
N ASN A 884 24.82 12.51 -27.54
CA ASN A 884 25.46 11.86 -28.67
C ASN A 884 25.09 10.37 -28.69
N ASP A 885 24.73 9.82 -29.84
CA ASP A 885 24.26 8.44 -29.99
C ASP A 885 25.18 7.59 -30.88
N SER A 886 26.47 7.93 -30.98
CA SER A 886 27.41 7.30 -31.92
C SER A 886 27.53 5.78 -31.76
N ASN A 887 27.58 5.25 -30.53
CA ASN A 887 27.59 3.82 -30.25
C ASN A 887 26.26 3.17 -30.63
N THR A 888 25.14 3.86 -30.38
CA THR A 888 23.82 3.37 -30.79
C THR A 888 23.68 3.33 -32.31
N ALA A 889 24.16 4.35 -33.01
CA ALA A 889 24.24 4.37 -34.47
C ALA A 889 25.16 3.24 -34.99
N ALA A 890 26.34 3.05 -34.39
CA ALA A 890 27.27 1.98 -34.75
C ALA A 890 26.66 0.59 -34.53
N LEU A 891 25.87 0.40 -33.47
CA LEU A 891 25.14 -0.83 -33.21
C LEU A 891 24.09 -1.11 -34.30
N LEU A 892 23.43 -0.07 -34.82
CA LEU A 892 22.36 -0.19 -35.82
C LEU A 892 22.88 -0.34 -37.26
N GLN A 893 24.00 0.30 -37.62
CA GLN A 893 24.56 0.29 -38.98
C GLN A 893 24.83 -1.11 -39.54
N GLY A 894 25.14 -2.09 -38.69
CA GLY A 894 25.34 -3.49 -39.11
C GLY A 894 24.06 -4.28 -39.39
N HIS A 895 22.89 -3.68 -39.15
CA HIS A 895 21.59 -4.37 -39.10
C HIS A 895 20.46 -3.59 -39.79
N GLU A 896 20.78 -2.67 -40.72
CA GLU A 896 19.79 -1.86 -41.43
C GLU A 896 18.84 -2.70 -42.30
N ASP A 897 19.31 -3.85 -42.81
CA ASP A 897 18.54 -4.78 -43.66
C ASP A 897 17.51 -5.65 -42.91
N ASP A 898 17.51 -5.65 -41.57
CA ASP A 898 16.55 -6.41 -40.73
C ASP A 898 15.16 -5.71 -40.61
N CYS A 899 14.85 -4.72 -41.48
CA CYS A 899 13.72 -3.79 -41.37
C CYS A 899 12.43 -4.21 -42.09
#